data_AF-A0AAD1IT86-F1
#
_entry.id   AF-A0AAD1IT86-F1
#
_cell.length_a   1.000
_cell.length_b   1.000
_cell.length_c   1.000
_cell.angle_alpha   90.00
_cell.angle_beta   90.00
_cell.angle_gamma   90.00
#
_symmetry.space_group_name_H-M   'P 1'
#
loop_
_entity.id
_entity.type
_entity.pdbx_description
1 polymer ?
#
loop_
_entity_poly.entity_id
_entity_poly.type
_entity_poly.pdbx_seq_one_letter_code
_entity_poly.pdbx_strand_id
1 'polypeptide(L)'
;MGIGMLLAPGIAAADPSADAAGTDVSAHAPADTRQDDHTEKADEETDAPEDNAEDIPEDSAEDEAEDEAASVEDEDTDAKTGHRDADDEEPTEDLVDEPVADEPVADDPVEDNEVDPEEPAESPAPVATLTDTIGAGGTPAPVESPATWAVLAWARRQPFSTTTAANTSARHTTASSSTATPATTVDVRDYGAVGDGVTDDSAAIKAAEAALASGQRLYFPEGSYRFAQQNPNGGAAVLLKGLSDVTVEFAPGARLLMDNLDAAGHGTSHGIRVEGAASNVTILNATIEWRTRPSARSFGDGFSILGWASNTPPPPGWTGSTGTVSNVSLVNATVINAPQTGAIFMGASDVTVTNFTAIGTLADGLHFNANRRVTVHGLLAQNTGDDGLAFVTYYDPTLPWTYGPGDGPFNQPGLGEWNNGGSVATNITVTGGAASGVRVQGGYDITITDVTVTGKEFGLQVNSAKATGPGDWTSLASRDIAVSDVTISDTVTGIVLATNNIDGTEASMWWDFSGLTISDVTIHNSRNWSLAVETPASTTSRFAGVTLRNIHAEVDADVGPLGGGNGGILLASLRDSVIDGVRLVSVHGSDINVVGAAQIRSQYSVADLPSSNLTIDDLVLEGPGRILIQDIAGLDVGTVASHGANSAAIELFRVKSASFDTIGAYLPGRGNGAGWGVRLLQVHDLDVANIEVITDDHIGTSWWAVELGGGNPAQDIAGAGVRIDDVTYVSGRDATDSDIVVQGGPYGPVDWYINATWLHEGEASPLWRTGLWGDAIPSLTS
;
A
#
# COMPACT_ATOMS: atom_id res chain seq x y z
N MET A 1 13.96 -14.94 5.87
CA MET A 1 13.47 -13.88 6.77
C MET A 1 12.46 -13.06 5.99
N GLY A 2 11.32 -12.74 6.59
CA GLY A 2 10.28 -11.91 6.01
C GLY A 2 9.35 -11.52 7.15
N ILE A 3 9.58 -10.34 7.71
CA ILE A 3 8.82 -9.86 8.87
C ILE A 3 7.59 -9.15 8.31
N GLY A 4 6.41 -9.71 8.54
CA GLY A 4 5.18 -8.93 8.44
C GLY A 4 5.26 -7.83 9.51
N MET A 5 5.46 -6.59 9.09
CA MET A 5 5.44 -5.47 10.02
C MET A 5 4.04 -5.35 10.60
N LEU A 6 3.91 -5.53 11.92
CA LEU A 6 2.72 -5.08 12.63
C LEU A 6 2.65 -3.56 12.46
N LEU A 7 1.65 -3.08 11.73
CA LEU A 7 1.33 -1.66 11.65
C LEU A 7 1.03 -1.13 13.05
N ALA A 8 1.62 0.01 13.40
CA ALA A 8 1.36 0.67 14.67
C ALA A 8 -0.13 1.10 14.76
N PRO A 9 -0.75 1.06 15.95
CA PRO A 9 -2.18 1.30 16.07
C PRO A 9 -2.53 2.77 15.83
N GLY A 10 -3.31 3.02 14.77
CA GLY A 10 -4.32 4.08 14.66
C GLY A 10 -3.86 5.55 14.75
N ILE A 11 -4.24 6.34 13.74
CA ILE A 11 -4.40 7.78 13.93
C ILE A 11 -5.53 7.98 14.96
N ALA A 12 -5.17 8.27 16.21
CA ALA A 12 -6.14 8.54 17.25
C ALA A 12 -6.85 9.87 16.98
N ALA A 13 -8.13 9.82 16.62
CA ALA A 13 -8.99 10.99 16.64
C ALA A 13 -9.05 11.53 18.08
N ALA A 14 -8.65 12.78 18.27
CA ALA A 14 -8.61 13.39 19.60
C ALA A 14 -10.03 13.70 20.09
N ASP A 15 -10.49 12.99 21.11
CA ASP A 15 -11.78 13.20 21.78
C ASP A 15 -11.80 14.53 22.57
N PRO A 16 -12.73 15.46 22.28
CA PRO A 16 -12.90 16.70 23.01
C PRO A 16 -13.95 16.57 24.14
N SER A 17 -13.92 15.50 24.94
CA SER A 17 -14.82 15.32 26.08
C SER A 17 -14.29 15.97 27.38
N ALA A 18 -14.92 17.07 27.80
CA ALA A 18 -14.60 17.76 29.05
C ALA A 18 -15.87 18.37 29.66
N ASP A 19 -16.68 17.52 30.30
CA ASP A 19 -17.93 17.91 30.94
C ASP A 19 -17.66 18.68 32.26
N ALA A 20 -18.39 19.79 32.49
CA ALA A 20 -18.21 20.65 33.66
C ALA A 20 -19.52 21.35 34.07
N ALA A 21 -20.44 20.59 34.67
CA ALA A 21 -21.76 21.08 35.03
C ALA A 21 -21.79 22.00 36.27
N GLY A 22 -22.21 23.25 36.06
CA GLY A 22 -23.06 24.02 37.00
C GLY A 22 -22.40 24.80 38.14
N THR A 23 -22.62 26.13 38.15
CA THR A 23 -23.48 26.77 39.16
C THR A 23 -23.83 28.22 38.78
N ASP A 24 -25.04 28.66 39.12
CA ASP A 24 -25.57 30.00 38.87
C ASP A 24 -25.77 30.76 40.19
N VAL A 25 -25.10 31.91 40.37
CA VAL A 25 -25.48 32.92 41.37
C VAL A 25 -25.14 34.35 40.92
N SER A 26 -26.11 35.25 41.12
CA SER A 26 -26.19 36.67 40.74
C SER A 26 -24.99 37.61 41.00
N ALA A 27 -24.67 38.39 39.96
CA ALA A 27 -24.44 39.84 39.92
C ALA A 27 -24.07 40.66 41.19
N HIS A 28 -22.96 41.41 41.12
CA HIS A 28 -22.86 42.84 41.54
C HIS A 28 -21.63 43.56 40.95
N ALA A 29 -21.65 44.90 40.96
CA ALA A 29 -20.61 45.83 40.49
C ALA A 29 -20.77 47.19 41.23
N PRO A 30 -19.93 48.24 41.05
CA PRO A 30 -18.47 48.32 40.84
C PRO A 30 -17.74 49.34 41.77
N ALA A 31 -16.40 49.32 41.82
CA ALA A 31 -15.47 50.43 42.17
C ALA A 31 -14.05 50.02 41.71
N ASP A 32 -13.20 50.78 41.01
CA ASP A 32 -12.71 52.18 41.09
C ASP A 32 -11.60 52.45 42.14
N THR A 33 -10.34 52.35 41.70
CA THR A 33 -9.20 53.31 41.85
C THR A 33 -7.93 52.64 41.25
N ARG A 34 -7.11 53.28 40.39
CA ARG A 34 -6.09 54.33 40.62
C ARG A 34 -4.98 53.92 41.60
N GLN A 35 -3.68 54.18 41.37
CA GLN A 35 -2.98 54.93 40.32
C GLN A 35 -1.45 54.62 40.36
N ASP A 36 -0.72 54.91 39.27
CA ASP A 36 0.73 55.25 39.21
C ASP A 36 1.77 54.20 39.74
N ASP A 37 3.05 54.14 39.33
CA ASP A 37 3.81 54.76 38.22
C ASP A 37 5.07 53.90 37.87
N HIS A 38 5.85 54.35 36.87
CA HIS A 38 7.34 54.29 36.77
C HIS A 38 8.13 52.98 37.07
N THR A 39 9.20 52.55 36.39
CA THR A 39 9.88 52.74 35.07
C THR A 39 11.22 51.96 35.16
N GLU A 40 11.96 51.81 34.05
CA GLU A 40 13.40 51.39 34.01
C GLU A 40 13.73 49.92 34.36
N LYS A 41 14.86 49.31 33.93
CA LYS A 41 15.64 49.35 32.66
C LYS A 41 16.79 48.31 32.72
N ALA A 42 17.50 48.10 31.59
CA ALA A 42 18.80 47.43 31.44
C ALA A 42 18.83 45.91 31.76
N ASP A 43 19.04 44.98 30.81
CA ASP A 43 20.13 44.81 29.82
C ASP A 43 21.47 44.33 30.43
N GLU A 44 22.14 43.39 29.73
CA GLU A 44 23.60 43.06 29.77
C GLU A 44 24.19 42.36 31.04
N GLU A 45 25.21 41.48 31.00
CA GLU A 45 25.90 40.70 29.93
C GLU A 45 26.85 39.64 30.61
N THR A 46 27.69 38.96 29.81
CA THR A 46 29.03 38.37 30.11
C THR A 46 29.18 36.87 30.46
N ASP A 47 29.77 36.16 29.48
CA ASP A 47 31.01 35.37 29.54
C ASP A 47 31.15 33.99 30.25
N ALA A 48 32.02 33.19 29.62
CA ALA A 48 32.52 31.86 29.98
C ALA A 48 34.03 32.00 30.42
N PRO A 49 35.00 31.06 30.24
CA PRO A 49 35.01 29.69 29.70
C PRO A 49 35.82 28.66 30.55
N GLU A 50 36.14 27.49 29.96
CA GLU A 50 37.33 26.64 30.24
C GLU A 50 37.40 25.88 31.61
N ASP A 51 38.05 24.71 31.76
CA ASP A 51 38.83 23.84 30.86
C ASP A 51 38.94 22.37 31.39
N ASN A 52 39.33 21.40 30.54
CA ASN A 52 39.96 20.08 30.85
C ASN A 52 39.27 19.06 31.79
N ALA A 53 39.62 17.75 31.85
CA ALA A 53 40.19 16.77 30.89
C ALA A 53 40.07 15.34 31.49
N GLU A 54 40.34 14.30 30.67
CA GLU A 54 40.83 12.91 30.96
C GLU A 54 40.67 12.35 32.40
N ASP A 55 40.07 11.16 32.63
CA ASP A 55 40.72 9.86 32.34
C ASP A 55 39.77 8.63 32.46
N ILE A 56 40.23 7.43 32.04
CA ILE A 56 39.55 6.11 32.14
C ILE A 56 40.53 5.06 32.70
N PRO A 57 40.19 4.24 33.72
CA PRO A 57 40.04 2.79 33.45
C PRO A 57 39.10 1.95 34.35
N GLU A 58 38.52 0.92 33.71
CA GLU A 58 38.41 -0.50 34.11
C GLU A 58 37.82 -0.95 35.48
N ASP A 59 36.66 -1.62 35.38
CA ASP A 59 36.40 -3.03 35.75
C ASP A 59 36.72 -3.58 37.16
N SER A 60 35.69 -4.10 37.85
CA SER A 60 35.76 -5.42 38.52
C SER A 60 34.37 -5.99 38.87
N ALA A 61 34.03 -7.13 38.26
CA ALA A 61 33.54 -8.38 38.86
C ALA A 61 32.69 -8.42 40.17
N GLU A 62 31.63 -9.24 40.08
CA GLU A 62 31.25 -10.34 41.03
C GLU A 62 30.60 -10.03 42.41
N ASP A 63 29.34 -10.47 42.48
CA ASP A 63 28.85 -11.56 43.37
C ASP A 63 28.05 -11.34 44.66
N GLU A 64 27.06 -12.25 44.77
CA GLU A 64 26.43 -12.87 45.97
C GLU A 64 25.72 -11.98 47.01
N ALA A 65 24.69 -12.44 47.74
CA ALA A 65 23.69 -13.50 47.56
C ALA A 65 22.66 -13.35 48.73
N GLU A 66 21.63 -14.21 48.78
CA GLU A 66 20.96 -14.72 50.00
C GLU A 66 20.26 -13.74 51.00
N ASP A 67 19.19 -14.11 51.73
CA ASP A 67 18.14 -15.13 51.49
C ASP A 67 16.93 -14.89 52.45
N GLU A 68 15.87 -15.68 52.30
CA GLU A 68 14.93 -16.19 53.35
C GLU A 68 14.21 -15.22 54.34
N ALA A 69 13.02 -15.50 54.89
CA ALA A 69 11.90 -16.39 54.53
C ALA A 69 10.70 -16.17 55.51
N ALA A 70 9.54 -16.75 55.15
CA ALA A 70 8.52 -17.33 56.07
C ALA A 70 7.70 -16.39 57.04
N SER A 71 6.49 -16.74 57.53
CA SER A 71 5.33 -17.56 57.06
C SER A 71 4.15 -17.45 58.09
N VAL A 72 3.08 -18.27 57.96
CA VAL A 72 2.04 -18.65 58.98
C VAL A 72 0.69 -17.84 59.08
N GLU A 73 -0.41 -18.47 58.61
CA GLU A 73 -1.78 -18.73 59.19
C GLU A 73 -2.63 -17.60 59.87
N ASP A 74 -3.98 -17.51 59.85
CA ASP A 74 -5.13 -18.14 59.10
C ASP A 74 -6.33 -17.11 58.99
N GLU A 75 -7.67 -17.25 59.16
CA GLU A 75 -8.63 -18.28 59.65
C GLU A 75 -10.09 -18.08 59.06
N ASP A 76 -10.54 -18.98 58.15
CA ASP A 76 -11.92 -19.52 57.93
C ASP A 76 -13.17 -18.72 57.38
N THR A 77 -14.12 -19.47 56.77
CA THR A 77 -15.56 -19.23 56.43
C THR A 77 -15.96 -18.34 55.21
N ASP A 78 -17.04 -18.57 54.43
CA ASP A 78 -18.07 -19.64 54.33
C ASP A 78 -18.51 -19.85 52.85
N ALA A 79 -19.31 -20.89 52.54
CA ALA A 79 -19.46 -21.49 51.19
C ALA A 79 -20.77 -21.17 50.41
N LYS A 80 -20.78 -21.47 49.09
CA LYS A 80 -21.77 -22.41 48.46
C LYS A 80 -21.64 -22.68 46.93
N THR A 81 -21.55 -23.97 46.59
CA THR A 81 -22.18 -24.71 45.44
C THR A 81 -22.08 -24.19 43.99
N GLY A 82 -21.74 -25.00 42.96
CA GLY A 82 -21.21 -26.37 42.94
C GLY A 82 -21.71 -27.31 41.81
N HIS A 83 -20.85 -27.60 40.83
CA HIS A 83 -20.77 -28.81 40.00
C HIS A 83 -19.29 -28.95 39.54
N ARG A 84 -18.61 -30.10 39.49
CA ARG A 84 -18.96 -31.50 39.11
C ARG A 84 -19.14 -31.71 37.62
N ASP A 85 -18.47 -32.65 36.94
CA ASP A 85 -17.42 -33.65 37.33
C ASP A 85 -16.39 -33.67 36.15
N ALA A 86 -15.06 -33.82 36.36
CA ALA A 86 -14.29 -35.06 36.59
C ALA A 86 -14.21 -35.98 35.32
N ASP A 87 -13.15 -36.72 34.99
CA ASP A 87 -11.94 -37.20 35.71
C ASP A 87 -10.73 -37.35 34.74
N ASP A 88 -9.50 -37.42 35.28
CA ASP A 88 -8.38 -38.39 35.07
C ASP A 88 -7.98 -38.95 33.67
N GLU A 89 -6.75 -39.43 33.39
CA GLU A 89 -5.55 -39.63 34.21
C GLU A 89 -4.25 -39.52 33.34
N GLU A 90 -3.09 -39.46 34.01
CA GLU A 90 -1.74 -39.58 33.40
C GLU A 90 -1.40 -41.06 33.06
N PRO A 91 -0.26 -41.44 32.44
CA PRO A 91 0.96 -41.65 33.26
C PRO A 91 2.37 -41.59 32.57
N THR A 92 3.36 -41.07 33.32
CA THR A 92 4.71 -41.66 33.61
C THR A 92 5.83 -41.89 32.56
N GLU A 93 7.07 -41.64 33.04
CA GLU A 93 8.33 -42.41 32.84
C GLU A 93 9.06 -42.35 31.45
N ASP A 94 10.40 -42.28 31.34
CA ASP A 94 11.44 -42.06 32.38
C ASP A 94 12.82 -41.57 31.83
N LEU A 95 13.48 -40.72 32.65
CA LEU A 95 14.91 -40.59 33.03
C LEU A 95 16.14 -40.83 32.09
N VAL A 96 17.14 -39.94 32.29
CA VAL A 96 18.63 -40.03 32.13
C VAL A 96 19.23 -40.31 30.72
N ASP A 97 20.48 -39.94 30.39
CA ASP A 97 21.63 -39.44 31.18
C ASP A 97 22.53 -38.48 30.34
N GLU A 98 23.42 -37.71 30.99
CA GLU A 98 24.56 -37.01 30.34
C GLU A 98 25.90 -37.76 30.63
N PRO A 99 27.12 -37.16 30.69
CA PRO A 99 27.75 -36.03 29.97
C PRO A 99 29.14 -36.40 29.35
N VAL A 100 29.91 -35.36 28.97
CA VAL A 100 31.39 -35.19 29.10
C VAL A 100 32.21 -34.98 27.80
N ALA A 101 33.03 -33.93 27.88
CA ALA A 101 33.95 -33.31 26.93
C ALA A 101 35.14 -34.16 26.40
N ASP A 102 35.81 -33.64 25.36
CA ASP A 102 37.16 -33.02 25.52
C ASP A 102 37.62 -32.26 24.25
N GLU A 103 38.49 -31.25 24.42
CA GLU A 103 39.27 -30.58 23.34
C GLU A 103 40.74 -31.12 23.35
N PRO A 104 41.85 -30.42 22.96
CA PRO A 104 42.07 -29.27 22.05
C PRO A 104 43.27 -29.44 21.06
N VAL A 105 43.70 -28.33 20.45
CA VAL A 105 45.08 -27.91 20.09
C VAL A 105 45.38 -27.60 18.60
N ALA A 106 45.56 -26.28 18.39
CA ALA A 106 46.36 -25.49 17.44
C ALA A 106 47.36 -26.14 16.44
N ASP A 107 47.63 -25.42 15.33
CA ASP A 107 48.90 -24.69 15.16
C ASP A 107 48.79 -23.52 14.15
N ASP A 108 49.66 -22.52 14.28
CA ASP A 108 49.84 -21.31 13.40
C ASP A 108 51.12 -21.53 12.52
N PRO A 109 51.93 -20.57 11.95
CA PRO A 109 51.89 -19.08 11.92
C PRO A 109 52.25 -18.37 10.55
N VAL A 110 52.00 -17.04 10.45
CA VAL A 110 52.91 -15.92 9.96
C VAL A 110 53.47 -15.99 8.48
N GLU A 111 53.77 -14.92 7.69
CA GLU A 111 54.33 -13.55 7.90
C GLU A 111 53.94 -12.53 6.79
N ASP A 112 54.23 -11.23 7.03
CA ASP A 112 54.02 -10.06 6.14
C ASP A 112 55.04 -9.87 4.99
N ASN A 113 54.78 -8.93 4.06
CA ASN A 113 55.68 -7.80 3.71
C ASN A 113 55.09 -6.83 2.64
N GLU A 114 55.44 -5.54 2.72
CA GLU A 114 55.08 -4.46 1.76
C GLU A 114 56.14 -4.24 0.65
N VAL A 115 55.81 -3.36 -0.34
CA VAL A 115 56.61 -2.22 -0.87
C VAL A 115 56.43 -2.01 -2.40
N ASP A 116 56.19 -0.75 -2.78
CA ASP A 116 56.15 -0.16 -4.14
C ASP A 116 57.26 0.93 -4.24
N PRO A 117 57.92 1.21 -5.40
CA PRO A 117 57.47 2.36 -6.23
C PRO A 117 57.93 2.44 -7.73
N GLU A 118 57.48 3.55 -8.38
CA GLU A 118 58.08 4.34 -9.51
C GLU A 118 57.59 4.17 -10.98
N GLU A 119 57.26 5.33 -11.58
CA GLU A 119 57.06 5.65 -13.03
C GLU A 119 58.24 6.55 -13.50
N PRO A 120 58.48 6.85 -14.82
CA PRO A 120 57.76 8.00 -15.41
C PRO A 120 57.61 8.09 -16.98
N ALA A 121 56.65 8.92 -17.42
CA ALA A 121 56.72 9.93 -18.51
C ALA A 121 56.94 9.58 -20.02
N GLU A 122 56.10 10.15 -20.90
CA GLU A 122 56.42 11.37 -21.71
C GLU A 122 55.20 11.96 -22.46
N SER A 123 55.26 13.24 -22.87
CA SER A 123 54.19 13.95 -23.63
C SER A 123 54.68 15.27 -24.23
N PRO A 124 54.12 15.75 -25.38
CA PRO A 124 53.92 17.19 -25.53
C PRO A 124 52.59 17.63 -26.21
N ALA A 125 52.09 18.81 -25.80
CA ALA A 125 50.89 19.51 -26.30
C ALA A 125 51.31 20.65 -27.28
N PRO A 126 50.74 21.90 -27.36
CA PRO A 126 49.50 22.53 -26.82
C PRO A 126 48.59 23.10 -27.97
N VAL A 127 47.47 23.81 -27.77
CA VAL A 127 47.21 25.20 -27.28
C VAL A 127 45.67 25.40 -27.31
N ALA A 128 44.95 26.15 -26.45
CA ALA A 128 45.28 27.23 -25.52
C ALA A 128 44.62 27.10 -24.12
N THR A 129 45.08 27.91 -23.18
CA THR A 129 44.63 27.98 -21.77
C THR A 129 43.96 29.31 -21.43
N LEU A 130 42.98 29.30 -20.52
CA LEU A 130 42.85 30.29 -19.43
C LEU A 130 41.87 29.79 -18.35
N THR A 131 42.41 29.24 -17.27
CA THR A 131 41.79 29.18 -15.93
C THR A 131 41.93 30.57 -15.25
N ASP A 132 41.42 30.89 -14.07
CA ASP A 132 41.03 30.11 -12.89
C ASP A 132 40.06 31.00 -12.04
N THR A 133 39.10 30.52 -11.23
CA THR A 133 39.37 29.82 -9.95
C THR A 133 38.14 29.12 -9.37
N ILE A 134 38.31 27.83 -9.07
CA ILE A 134 37.84 27.05 -7.91
C ILE A 134 36.48 27.38 -7.26
N GLY A 135 35.58 26.40 -7.28
CA GLY A 135 34.54 26.13 -6.29
C GLY A 135 34.14 24.66 -6.36
N ALA A 136 34.32 23.88 -5.28
CA ALA A 136 34.21 22.42 -5.30
C ALA A 136 32.99 21.89 -4.53
N GLY A 137 32.53 20.69 -4.88
CA GLY A 137 31.48 19.95 -4.18
C GLY A 137 30.13 19.95 -4.90
N GLY A 138 29.86 18.89 -5.67
CA GLY A 138 28.56 18.69 -6.34
C GLY A 138 28.62 17.60 -7.40
N THR A 139 28.16 16.40 -7.06
CA THR A 139 27.78 15.39 -8.06
C THR A 139 26.55 15.89 -8.83
N PRO A 140 26.49 15.74 -10.17
CA PRO A 140 25.32 16.17 -10.93
C PRO A 140 24.12 15.27 -10.62
N ALA A 141 23.03 15.86 -10.14
CA ALA A 141 21.74 15.18 -10.08
C ALA A 141 21.27 14.78 -11.50
N PRO A 142 20.53 13.66 -11.67
CA PRO A 142 20.07 13.22 -12.98
C PRO A 142 19.03 14.19 -13.56
N VAL A 143 19.43 15.03 -14.51
CA VAL A 143 18.55 15.98 -15.21
C VAL A 143 17.87 15.31 -16.40
N GLU A 144 16.94 14.39 -16.14
CA GLU A 144 15.93 14.00 -17.13
C GLU A 144 14.61 14.73 -16.84
N SER A 145 14.20 15.61 -17.75
CA SER A 145 13.07 16.50 -17.50
C SER A 145 11.72 15.78 -17.69
N PRO A 146 10.74 15.95 -16.77
CA PRO A 146 9.39 15.40 -16.92
C PRO A 146 8.69 15.80 -18.22
N ALA A 147 9.08 16.94 -18.82
CA ALA A 147 8.58 17.39 -20.11
C ALA A 147 8.81 16.37 -21.25
N THR A 148 9.88 15.59 -21.20
CA THR A 148 10.18 14.56 -22.22
C THR A 148 9.13 13.45 -22.20
N TRP A 149 8.76 12.99 -21.00
CA TRP A 149 7.71 12.00 -20.78
C TRP A 149 6.32 12.56 -21.12
N ALA A 150 6.02 13.81 -20.75
CA ALA A 150 4.78 14.48 -21.10
C ALA A 150 4.57 14.58 -22.62
N VAL A 151 5.62 14.86 -23.41
CA VAL A 151 5.56 14.89 -24.89
C VAL A 151 5.32 13.50 -25.48
N LEU A 152 5.96 12.46 -24.94
CA LEU A 152 5.74 11.06 -25.36
C LEU A 152 4.32 10.57 -25.03
N ALA A 153 3.80 10.88 -23.85
CA ALA A 153 2.43 10.57 -23.46
C ALA A 153 1.41 11.34 -24.31
N TRP A 154 1.61 12.64 -24.53
CA TRP A 154 0.76 13.47 -25.39
C TRP A 154 0.71 12.98 -26.84
N ALA A 155 1.84 12.49 -27.37
CA ALA A 155 1.92 11.91 -28.71
C ALA A 155 1.15 10.59 -28.83
N ARG A 156 1.01 9.81 -27.74
CA ARG A 156 0.18 8.58 -27.70
C ARG A 156 -1.32 8.88 -27.44
N ARG A 157 -1.64 9.98 -26.74
CA ARG A 157 -3.03 10.36 -26.34
C ARG A 157 -3.82 11.16 -27.40
N GLN A 158 -3.43 11.15 -28.69
CA GLN A 158 -4.17 11.86 -29.74
C GLN A 158 -5.42 11.09 -30.21
N PRO A 159 -6.65 11.66 -30.10
CA PRO A 159 -7.88 10.96 -30.47
C PRO A 159 -8.13 10.99 -31.98
N PHE A 160 -8.23 9.81 -32.60
CA PHE A 160 -8.73 9.69 -33.97
C PHE A 160 -10.24 10.00 -34.01
N SER A 161 -10.62 11.08 -34.70
CA SER A 161 -12.00 11.55 -34.73
C SER A 161 -12.98 10.53 -35.32
N THR A 162 -14.10 10.32 -34.62
CA THR A 162 -15.16 9.38 -34.97
C THR A 162 -15.74 9.65 -36.37
N THR A 163 -15.78 8.63 -37.22
CA THR A 163 -16.61 8.62 -38.44
C THR A 163 -17.39 7.31 -38.50
N THR A 164 -18.73 7.41 -38.45
CA THR A 164 -19.63 6.26 -38.36
C THR A 164 -19.67 5.45 -39.65
N ALA A 165 -19.09 4.25 -39.66
CA ALA A 165 -19.16 3.31 -40.78
C ALA A 165 -19.27 1.84 -40.33
N ALA A 166 -20.28 1.17 -40.87
CA ALA A 166 -20.67 -0.25 -40.85
C ALA A 166 -19.75 -1.31 -40.20
N ASN A 167 -20.41 -2.31 -39.56
CA ASN A 167 -19.82 -3.58 -39.10
C ASN A 167 -18.91 -4.27 -40.13
N THR A 168 -17.61 -4.11 -39.98
CA THR A 168 -16.61 -5.10 -40.38
C THR A 168 -15.68 -5.35 -39.21
N SER A 169 -15.87 -6.48 -38.53
CA SER A 169 -14.98 -6.94 -37.46
C SER A 169 -13.61 -7.25 -38.07
N ALA A 170 -12.74 -6.24 -38.08
CA ALA A 170 -11.32 -6.36 -38.42
C ALA A 170 -10.59 -7.09 -37.28
N ARG A 171 -10.95 -8.36 -37.09
CA ARG A 171 -10.28 -9.30 -36.19
C ARG A 171 -8.80 -9.26 -36.55
N HIS A 172 -7.96 -8.72 -35.67
CA HIS A 172 -6.51 -8.78 -35.81
C HIS A 172 -6.07 -10.24 -35.61
N THR A 173 -6.27 -11.05 -36.65
CA THR A 173 -5.56 -12.31 -36.82
C THR A 173 -4.13 -11.97 -37.21
N THR A 174 -3.35 -11.54 -36.22
CA THR A 174 -1.91 -11.84 -36.17
C THR A 174 -1.77 -13.36 -36.10
N ALA A 175 -2.00 -13.99 -37.25
CA ALA A 175 -1.81 -15.41 -37.46
C ALA A 175 -0.30 -15.72 -37.51
N SER A 176 0.37 -15.51 -36.37
CA SER A 176 1.64 -16.15 -36.07
C SER A 176 1.38 -17.62 -35.75
N SER A 177 0.79 -18.34 -36.73
CA SER A 177 0.64 -19.80 -36.69
C SER A 177 1.98 -20.44 -37.02
N SER A 178 2.99 -20.09 -36.22
CA SER A 178 4.30 -20.72 -36.14
C SER A 178 4.52 -21.20 -34.70
N THR A 179 3.54 -21.94 -34.17
CA THR A 179 3.85 -23.19 -33.49
C THR A 179 4.57 -24.10 -34.49
N ALA A 180 5.82 -23.76 -34.80
CA ALA A 180 6.71 -24.63 -35.55
C ALA A 180 6.88 -25.87 -34.68
N THR A 181 6.22 -26.96 -35.07
CA THR A 181 6.25 -28.21 -34.32
C THR A 181 7.71 -28.58 -34.11
N PRO A 182 8.23 -28.58 -32.85
CA PRO A 182 9.65 -28.70 -32.63
C PRO A 182 10.16 -29.98 -33.30
N ALA A 183 11.19 -29.83 -34.14
CA ALA A 183 11.43 -30.75 -35.26
C ALA A 183 11.77 -32.19 -34.82
N THR A 184 12.11 -32.34 -33.54
CA THR A 184 12.25 -33.61 -32.83
C THR A 184 11.66 -33.47 -31.42
N THR A 185 11.10 -34.57 -30.91
CA THR A 185 10.61 -34.67 -29.52
C THR A 185 11.54 -35.57 -28.72
N VAL A 186 11.82 -35.18 -27.49
CA VAL A 186 12.53 -35.92 -26.45
C VAL A 186 11.46 -36.35 -25.43
N ASP A 187 11.00 -37.60 -25.51
CA ASP A 187 10.01 -38.17 -24.59
C ASP A 187 10.75 -38.73 -23.36
N VAL A 188 10.37 -38.34 -22.15
CA VAL A 188 11.02 -38.82 -20.91
C VAL A 188 10.99 -40.35 -20.77
N ARG A 189 10.02 -41.04 -21.40
CA ARG A 189 9.94 -42.51 -21.40
C ARG A 189 11.04 -43.18 -22.22
N ASP A 190 11.55 -42.54 -23.28
CA ASP A 190 12.69 -43.05 -24.05
C ASP A 190 14.00 -43.06 -23.23
N TYR A 191 14.04 -42.28 -22.13
CA TYR A 191 15.14 -42.20 -21.16
C TYR A 191 14.87 -43.06 -19.91
N GLY A 192 13.77 -43.82 -19.88
CA GLY A 192 13.44 -44.78 -18.84
C GLY A 192 12.46 -44.31 -17.77
N ALA A 193 11.86 -43.11 -17.90
CA ALA A 193 10.86 -42.64 -16.94
C ALA A 193 9.58 -43.48 -17.01
N VAL A 194 9.04 -43.87 -15.86
CA VAL A 194 7.85 -44.71 -15.75
C VAL A 194 6.58 -43.86 -15.66
N GLY A 195 6.57 -42.85 -14.77
CA GLY A 195 5.41 -42.01 -14.53
C GLY A 195 4.28 -42.71 -13.74
N ASP A 196 4.62 -43.61 -12.81
CA ASP A 196 3.67 -44.35 -11.96
C ASP A 196 3.39 -43.69 -10.59
N GLY A 197 4.10 -42.60 -10.26
CA GLY A 197 4.02 -41.88 -8.99
C GLY A 197 4.80 -42.51 -7.82
N VAL A 198 5.55 -43.59 -8.06
CA VAL A 198 6.24 -44.40 -7.03
C VAL A 198 7.71 -44.60 -7.38
N THR A 199 8.00 -44.98 -8.63
CA THR A 199 9.34 -45.07 -9.20
C THR A 199 9.99 -43.68 -9.21
N ASP A 200 11.25 -43.58 -8.80
CA ASP A 200 12.00 -42.32 -8.89
C ASP A 200 12.47 -42.10 -10.33
N ASP A 201 11.81 -41.16 -11.01
CA ASP A 201 12.06 -40.80 -12.41
C ASP A 201 13.16 -39.74 -12.55
N SER A 202 13.72 -39.20 -11.45
CA SER A 202 14.73 -38.11 -11.49
C SER A 202 15.87 -38.36 -12.47
N ALA A 203 16.46 -39.56 -12.47
CA ALA A 203 17.58 -39.90 -13.36
C ALA A 203 17.19 -39.89 -14.85
N ALA A 204 15.97 -40.33 -15.18
CA ALA A 204 15.46 -40.32 -16.55
C ALA A 204 15.10 -38.91 -17.02
N ILE A 205 14.50 -38.10 -16.14
CA ILE A 205 14.15 -36.70 -16.40
C ILE A 205 15.42 -35.87 -16.67
N LYS A 206 16.46 -36.00 -15.82
CA LYS A 206 17.73 -35.29 -16.06
C LYS A 206 18.49 -35.82 -17.28
N ALA A 207 18.32 -37.08 -17.67
CA ALA A 207 18.88 -37.61 -18.92
C ALA A 207 18.15 -37.08 -20.17
N ALA A 208 16.83 -36.91 -20.10
CA ALA A 208 16.03 -36.28 -21.15
C ALA A 208 16.34 -34.77 -21.28
N GLU A 209 16.45 -34.06 -20.16
CA GLU A 209 16.95 -32.67 -20.11
C GLU A 209 18.32 -32.54 -20.78
N ALA A 210 19.29 -33.37 -20.40
CA ALA A 210 20.65 -33.32 -20.94
C ALA A 210 20.75 -33.69 -22.44
N ALA A 211 19.69 -34.26 -23.02
CA ALA A 211 19.58 -34.53 -24.45
C ALA A 211 18.80 -33.46 -25.23
N LEU A 212 18.18 -32.50 -24.53
CA LEU A 212 17.38 -31.43 -25.11
C LEU A 212 18.25 -30.30 -25.67
N ALA A 213 17.92 -29.84 -26.87
CA ALA A 213 18.57 -28.73 -27.56
C ALA A 213 17.53 -27.73 -28.09
N SER A 214 18.01 -26.57 -28.54
CA SER A 214 17.17 -25.54 -29.16
C SER A 214 16.39 -26.08 -30.36
N GLY A 215 15.13 -25.68 -30.52
CA GLY A 215 14.24 -26.16 -31.58
C GLY A 215 13.60 -27.54 -31.33
N GLN A 216 13.67 -28.06 -30.10
CA GLN A 216 13.11 -29.36 -29.70
C GLN A 216 11.99 -29.26 -28.65
N ARG A 217 11.24 -30.35 -28.51
CA ARG A 217 10.22 -30.49 -27.46
C ARG A 217 10.67 -31.52 -26.42
N LEU A 218 10.71 -31.14 -25.15
CA LEU A 218 10.68 -32.09 -24.03
C LEU A 218 9.21 -32.47 -23.78
N TYR A 219 8.91 -33.76 -23.73
CA TYR A 219 7.53 -34.26 -23.61
C TYR A 219 7.37 -35.21 -22.43
N PHE A 220 6.33 -34.94 -21.64
CA PHE A 220 5.86 -35.77 -20.54
C PHE A 220 4.50 -36.39 -20.91
N PRO A 221 4.45 -37.66 -21.36
CA PRO A 221 3.21 -38.41 -21.56
C PRO A 221 2.35 -38.51 -20.29
N GLU A 222 1.09 -38.94 -20.41
CA GLU A 222 0.19 -39.19 -19.26
C GLU A 222 0.88 -40.07 -18.19
N GLY A 223 0.99 -39.54 -16.96
CA GLY A 223 1.74 -40.17 -15.85
C GLY A 223 2.06 -39.22 -14.70
N SER A 224 2.34 -39.78 -13.51
CA SER A 224 2.85 -39.05 -12.34
C SER A 224 4.36 -39.28 -12.24
N TYR A 225 5.18 -38.34 -12.68
CA TYR A 225 6.64 -38.50 -12.69
C TYR A 225 7.22 -38.02 -11.37
N ARG A 226 7.62 -38.97 -10.51
CA ARG A 226 8.13 -38.67 -9.17
C ARG A 226 9.59 -38.26 -9.27
N PHE A 227 9.93 -37.08 -8.75
CA PHE A 227 11.29 -36.55 -8.71
C PHE A 227 11.78 -36.52 -7.27
N ALA A 228 12.57 -37.52 -6.85
CA ALA A 228 13.07 -37.63 -5.48
C ALA A 228 14.50 -37.08 -5.27
N GLN A 229 15.20 -36.70 -6.35
CA GLN A 229 16.54 -36.12 -6.23
C GLN A 229 16.51 -34.75 -5.54
N GLN A 230 17.10 -34.68 -4.34
CA GLN A 230 17.45 -33.43 -3.68
C GLN A 230 18.64 -32.74 -4.38
N ASN A 231 18.67 -31.41 -4.36
CA ASN A 231 19.78 -30.58 -4.87
C ASN A 231 20.30 -31.01 -6.28
N PRO A 232 19.43 -31.15 -7.30
CA PRO A 232 19.83 -31.55 -8.63
C PRO A 232 20.74 -30.51 -9.30
N ASN A 233 21.64 -30.96 -10.18
CA ASN A 233 22.48 -30.07 -10.98
C ASN A 233 21.62 -29.04 -11.72
N GLY A 234 21.92 -27.75 -11.54
CA GLY A 234 21.14 -26.64 -12.09
C GLY A 234 19.99 -26.15 -11.20
N GLY A 235 19.83 -26.68 -9.99
CA GLY A 235 18.84 -26.22 -9.01
C GLY A 235 17.38 -26.51 -9.37
N ALA A 236 17.11 -27.31 -10.41
CA ALA A 236 15.76 -27.64 -10.87
C ALA A 236 15.64 -29.09 -11.36
N ALA A 237 14.42 -29.63 -11.30
CA ALA A 237 14.10 -30.93 -11.89
C ALA A 237 14.17 -30.90 -13.43
N VAL A 238 13.78 -29.78 -14.05
CA VAL A 238 14.09 -29.45 -15.45
C VAL A 238 14.73 -28.06 -15.53
N LEU A 239 15.95 -27.96 -16.09
CA LEU A 239 16.65 -26.71 -16.38
C LEU A 239 16.79 -26.50 -17.90
N LEU A 240 16.25 -25.39 -18.39
CA LEU A 240 16.46 -24.89 -19.76
C LEU A 240 17.51 -23.78 -19.74
N LYS A 241 18.79 -24.12 -19.84
CA LYS A 241 19.91 -23.16 -19.79
C LYS A 241 20.39 -22.76 -21.18
N GLY A 242 20.10 -21.53 -21.60
CA GLY A 242 20.51 -20.98 -22.91
C GLY A 242 19.88 -21.66 -24.13
N LEU A 243 18.69 -22.26 -23.96
CA LEU A 243 17.97 -22.95 -25.04
C LEU A 243 16.85 -22.07 -25.60
N SER A 244 16.72 -22.04 -26.92
CA SER A 244 15.70 -21.27 -27.66
C SER A 244 14.79 -22.17 -28.50
N ASP A 245 13.61 -21.69 -28.85
CA ASP A 245 12.62 -22.43 -29.65
C ASP A 245 12.24 -23.79 -29.02
N VAL A 246 12.20 -23.84 -27.68
CA VAL A 246 11.94 -25.04 -26.89
C VAL A 246 10.49 -25.06 -26.40
N THR A 247 9.88 -26.25 -26.46
CA THR A 247 8.61 -26.51 -25.75
C THR A 247 8.83 -27.57 -24.67
N VAL A 248 8.36 -27.33 -23.45
CA VAL A 248 8.13 -28.38 -22.45
C VAL A 248 6.63 -28.64 -22.38
N GLU A 249 6.20 -29.80 -22.85
CA GLU A 249 4.79 -30.14 -22.99
C GLU A 249 4.42 -31.31 -22.09
N PHE A 250 3.40 -31.11 -21.27
CA PHE A 250 2.75 -32.15 -20.50
C PHE A 250 1.47 -32.60 -21.22
N ALA A 251 1.28 -33.91 -21.34
CA ALA A 251 0.00 -34.49 -21.77
C ALA A 251 -1.08 -34.24 -20.70
N PRO A 252 -2.39 -34.26 -21.06
CA PRO A 252 -3.45 -34.23 -20.08
C PRO A 252 -3.28 -35.36 -19.04
N GLY A 253 -3.35 -35.02 -17.75
CA GLY A 253 -3.11 -35.97 -16.66
C GLY A 253 -1.63 -36.24 -16.34
N ALA A 254 -0.68 -35.64 -17.07
CA ALA A 254 0.74 -35.69 -16.71
C ALA A 254 1.07 -34.66 -15.61
N ARG A 255 1.88 -35.06 -14.62
CA ARG A 255 2.41 -34.15 -13.58
C ARG A 255 3.83 -34.51 -13.16
N LEU A 256 4.57 -33.50 -12.74
CA LEU A 256 5.85 -33.61 -12.05
C LEU A 256 5.57 -33.61 -10.54
N LEU A 257 5.77 -34.75 -9.89
CA LEU A 257 5.51 -34.96 -8.47
C LEU A 257 6.83 -34.82 -7.69
N MET A 258 7.06 -33.63 -7.14
CA MET A 258 8.26 -33.27 -6.39
C MET A 258 8.22 -33.95 -5.01
N ASP A 259 9.18 -34.84 -4.76
CA ASP A 259 9.33 -35.63 -3.52
C ASP A 259 10.75 -35.47 -2.96
N ASN A 260 11.26 -34.24 -3.03
CA ASN A 260 12.64 -33.87 -2.78
C ASN A 260 12.80 -32.74 -1.74
N LEU A 261 11.90 -32.67 -0.76
CA LEU A 261 12.12 -31.84 0.42
C LEU A 261 13.30 -32.38 1.24
N ASP A 262 13.98 -31.50 1.98
CA ASP A 262 15.02 -31.88 2.95
C ASP A 262 14.43 -32.53 4.22
N ALA A 263 15.30 -32.91 5.17
CA ALA A 263 14.88 -33.52 6.44
C ALA A 263 14.13 -32.57 7.39
N ALA A 264 14.16 -31.26 7.15
CA ALA A 264 13.40 -30.24 7.88
C ALA A 264 12.10 -29.84 7.15
N GLY A 265 11.84 -30.36 5.95
CA GLY A 265 10.67 -30.05 5.13
C GLY A 265 10.82 -28.83 4.21
N HIS A 266 12.04 -28.34 4.00
CA HIS A 266 12.34 -27.27 3.05
C HIS A 266 12.51 -27.79 1.63
N GLY A 267 12.27 -26.94 0.62
CA GLY A 267 12.58 -27.27 -0.77
C GLY A 267 14.08 -27.31 -1.06
N THR A 268 14.47 -28.14 -2.04
CA THR A 268 15.88 -28.29 -2.50
C THR A 268 16.06 -28.07 -4.00
N SER A 269 14.99 -27.73 -4.72
CA SER A 269 15.02 -27.38 -6.14
C SER A 269 13.76 -26.62 -6.56
N HIS A 270 13.84 -25.84 -7.64
CA HIS A 270 12.65 -25.47 -8.41
C HIS A 270 12.07 -26.69 -9.13
N GLY A 271 10.84 -26.57 -9.62
CA GLY A 271 10.26 -27.53 -10.57
C GLY A 271 10.90 -27.40 -11.96
N ILE A 272 10.53 -26.35 -12.70
CA ILE A 272 11.13 -26.02 -14.01
C ILE A 272 11.78 -24.64 -13.96
N ARG A 273 13.05 -24.54 -14.40
CA ARG A 273 13.84 -23.30 -14.45
C ARG A 273 14.25 -22.97 -15.88
N VAL A 274 14.20 -21.70 -16.25
CA VAL A 274 14.70 -21.15 -17.52
C VAL A 274 15.75 -20.09 -17.20
N GLU A 275 16.95 -20.21 -17.80
CA GLU A 275 18.11 -19.42 -17.40
C GLU A 275 19.03 -19.09 -18.57
N GLY A 276 19.68 -17.92 -18.52
CA GLY A 276 20.58 -17.41 -19.55
C GLY A 276 19.85 -16.93 -20.81
N ALA A 277 20.62 -16.50 -21.81
CA ALA A 277 20.07 -15.99 -23.07
C ALA A 277 19.22 -17.05 -23.79
N ALA A 278 17.90 -16.90 -23.70
CA ALA A 278 16.91 -17.85 -24.21
C ALA A 278 15.73 -17.09 -24.86
N SER A 279 15.15 -17.67 -25.89
CA SER A 279 14.06 -17.04 -26.65
C SER A 279 13.03 -18.07 -27.14
N ASN A 280 11.75 -17.70 -27.19
CA ASN A 280 10.68 -18.55 -27.73
C ASN A 280 10.51 -19.85 -26.91
N VAL A 281 10.43 -19.73 -25.58
CA VAL A 281 10.29 -20.87 -24.66
C VAL A 281 8.82 -21.05 -24.27
N THR A 282 8.25 -22.22 -24.50
CA THR A 282 6.86 -22.54 -24.14
C THR A 282 6.81 -23.64 -23.09
N ILE A 283 6.05 -23.43 -22.02
CA ILE A 283 5.72 -24.42 -20.99
C ILE A 283 4.21 -24.64 -21.06
N LEU A 284 3.79 -25.86 -21.41
CA LEU A 284 2.41 -26.17 -21.81
C LEU A 284 1.80 -27.30 -20.98
N ASN A 285 0.65 -27.02 -20.36
CA ASN A 285 -0.15 -27.90 -19.48
C ASN A 285 0.60 -28.44 -18.24
N ALA A 286 1.76 -27.87 -17.90
CA ALA A 286 2.64 -28.42 -16.87
C ALA A 286 2.00 -28.33 -15.47
N THR A 287 1.80 -29.48 -14.84
CA THR A 287 1.36 -29.59 -13.44
C THR A 287 2.56 -29.98 -12.57
N ILE A 288 2.86 -29.18 -11.54
CA ILE A 288 3.97 -29.40 -10.61
C ILE A 288 3.41 -29.44 -9.19
N GLU A 289 3.64 -30.53 -8.48
CA GLU A 289 3.01 -30.80 -7.19
C GLU A 289 4.06 -31.27 -6.20
N TRP A 290 4.24 -30.55 -5.09
CA TRP A 290 5.00 -31.09 -3.96
C TRP A 290 4.15 -32.09 -3.20
N ARG A 291 4.62 -33.35 -3.21
CA ARG A 291 3.95 -34.53 -2.65
C ARG A 291 3.63 -34.39 -1.15
N THR A 292 4.49 -33.67 -0.45
CA THR A 292 4.36 -33.29 0.95
C THR A 292 4.32 -31.77 1.01
N ARG A 293 3.41 -31.19 1.80
CA ARG A 293 3.40 -29.73 2.01
C ARG A 293 4.70 -29.32 2.73
N PRO A 294 5.46 -28.34 2.21
CA PRO A 294 6.69 -27.89 2.87
C PRO A 294 6.41 -27.26 4.23
N SER A 295 7.40 -27.30 5.12
CA SER A 295 7.27 -26.82 6.51
C SER A 295 7.33 -25.30 6.64
N ALA A 296 8.15 -24.64 5.81
CA ALA A 296 8.36 -23.19 5.82
C ALA A 296 8.75 -22.66 4.43
N ARG A 297 8.53 -21.35 4.19
CA ARG A 297 8.94 -20.65 2.96
C ARG A 297 10.46 -20.82 2.78
N SER A 298 10.83 -21.49 1.70
CA SER A 298 12.20 -21.98 1.44
C SER A 298 12.42 -22.16 -0.06
N PHE A 299 13.63 -22.54 -0.48
CA PHE A 299 14.01 -22.59 -1.89
C PHE A 299 13.18 -23.60 -2.71
N GLY A 300 12.36 -23.12 -3.65
CA GLY A 300 11.63 -24.01 -4.56
C GLY A 300 10.37 -23.39 -5.16
N ASP A 301 10.54 -22.62 -6.24
CA ASP A 301 9.43 -22.16 -7.08
C ASP A 301 8.94 -23.29 -8.00
N GLY A 302 7.65 -23.31 -8.33
CA GLY A 302 7.14 -24.22 -9.37
C GLY A 302 7.78 -23.92 -10.72
N PHE A 303 7.72 -22.65 -11.15
CA PHE A 303 8.37 -22.13 -12.35
C PHE A 303 9.30 -20.96 -12.01
N SER A 304 10.57 -21.05 -12.38
CA SER A 304 11.59 -20.00 -12.18
C SER A 304 12.14 -19.53 -13.53
N ILE A 305 11.67 -18.40 -14.04
CA ILE A 305 12.11 -17.82 -15.31
C ILE A 305 13.05 -16.65 -15.00
N LEU A 306 14.33 -16.77 -15.37
CA LEU A 306 15.36 -15.84 -14.95
C LEU A 306 16.28 -15.44 -16.13
N GLY A 307 16.08 -14.22 -16.62
CA GLY A 307 16.95 -13.57 -17.59
C GLY A 307 17.82 -12.47 -16.94
N TRP A 308 18.11 -11.45 -17.75
CA TRP A 308 18.85 -10.26 -17.36
C TRP A 308 18.06 -9.02 -17.80
N ALA A 309 17.79 -8.12 -16.85
CA ALA A 309 16.90 -6.97 -17.01
C ALA A 309 17.51 -5.79 -17.82
N SER A 310 18.22 -6.09 -18.90
CA SER A 310 18.72 -5.10 -19.86
C SER A 310 18.88 -5.70 -21.26
N ASN A 311 18.95 -4.83 -22.27
CA ASN A 311 19.34 -5.17 -23.64
C ASN A 311 20.88 -5.23 -23.81
N THR A 312 21.65 -4.71 -22.84
CA THR A 312 23.12 -4.81 -22.80
C THR A 312 23.54 -6.05 -22.00
N PRO A 313 24.75 -6.61 -22.20
CA PRO A 313 25.31 -7.57 -21.28
C PRO A 313 25.37 -7.02 -19.83
N PRO A 314 25.38 -7.89 -18.80
CA PRO A 314 25.65 -7.46 -17.45
C PRO A 314 27.11 -6.96 -17.32
N PRO A 315 27.38 -6.00 -16.41
CA PRO A 315 28.72 -5.50 -16.14
C PRO A 315 29.65 -6.57 -15.51
N PRO A 316 30.97 -6.32 -15.50
CA PRO A 316 31.95 -7.23 -14.90
C PRO A 316 31.65 -7.53 -13.42
N GLY A 317 31.92 -8.77 -13.00
CA GLY A 317 31.68 -9.25 -11.64
C GLY A 317 30.32 -9.93 -11.41
N TRP A 318 29.38 -9.80 -12.35
CA TRP A 318 28.12 -10.55 -12.35
C TRP A 318 28.35 -12.06 -12.52
N THR A 319 27.70 -12.87 -11.68
CA THR A 319 27.79 -14.34 -11.67
C THR A 319 26.47 -15.05 -11.93
N GLY A 320 25.34 -14.34 -11.88
CA GLY A 320 24.01 -14.88 -12.15
C GLY A 320 23.68 -15.09 -13.63
N SER A 321 22.40 -15.32 -13.93
CA SER A 321 21.87 -15.49 -15.29
C SER A 321 22.31 -14.39 -16.26
N THR A 322 22.74 -14.75 -17.47
CA THR A 322 23.34 -13.82 -18.44
C THR A 322 22.53 -13.69 -19.73
N GLY A 323 22.17 -12.46 -20.07
CA GLY A 323 21.40 -12.14 -21.28
C GLY A 323 19.89 -12.27 -21.11
N THR A 324 19.14 -11.62 -21.99
CA THR A 324 17.67 -11.56 -21.91
C THR A 324 17.03 -12.94 -22.10
N VAL A 325 16.07 -13.28 -21.24
CA VAL A 325 15.08 -14.33 -21.52
C VAL A 325 13.86 -13.65 -22.18
N SER A 326 13.39 -14.18 -23.32
CA SER A 326 12.41 -13.48 -24.16
C SER A 326 11.35 -14.38 -24.80
N ASN A 327 10.16 -13.84 -25.08
CA ASN A 327 9.05 -14.55 -25.71
C ASN A 327 8.76 -15.88 -24.99
N VAL A 328 8.43 -15.78 -23.69
CA VAL A 328 8.18 -16.94 -22.82
C VAL A 328 6.67 -17.10 -22.64
N SER A 329 6.15 -18.31 -22.87
CA SER A 329 4.74 -18.64 -22.71
C SER A 329 4.54 -19.73 -21.64
N LEU A 330 3.78 -19.42 -20.59
CA LEU A 330 3.33 -20.37 -19.56
C LEU A 330 1.81 -20.58 -19.71
N VAL A 331 1.39 -21.76 -20.17
CA VAL A 331 0.01 -21.97 -20.66
C VAL A 331 -0.63 -23.21 -20.00
N ASN A 332 -1.82 -23.03 -19.42
CA ASN A 332 -2.60 -24.05 -18.70
C ASN A 332 -1.82 -24.74 -17.58
N ALA A 333 -0.89 -24.04 -16.93
CA ALA A 333 0.00 -24.61 -15.93
C ALA A 333 -0.60 -24.57 -14.52
N THR A 334 -0.21 -25.51 -13.65
CA THR A 334 -0.70 -25.62 -12.27
C THR A 334 0.45 -25.93 -11.31
N VAL A 335 0.51 -25.23 -10.18
CA VAL A 335 1.49 -25.47 -9.11
C VAL A 335 0.79 -25.65 -7.77
N ILE A 336 1.18 -26.69 -7.03
CA ILE A 336 0.57 -27.08 -5.76
C ILE A 336 1.67 -27.25 -4.70
N ASN A 337 1.48 -26.62 -3.53
CA ASN A 337 2.36 -26.68 -2.35
C ASN A 337 3.83 -26.26 -2.60
N ALA A 338 4.11 -25.29 -3.47
CA ALA A 338 5.49 -24.84 -3.70
C ALA A 338 6.15 -24.30 -2.40
N PRO A 339 7.40 -24.70 -2.08
CA PRO A 339 8.22 -24.11 -1.02
C PRO A 339 8.39 -22.59 -1.14
N GLN A 340 8.33 -22.07 -2.36
CA GLN A 340 8.44 -20.66 -2.69
C GLN A 340 7.22 -20.20 -3.52
N THR A 341 7.41 -19.56 -4.67
CA THR A 341 6.31 -19.04 -5.50
C THR A 341 5.66 -20.14 -6.35
N GLY A 342 4.45 -19.88 -6.82
CA GLY A 342 3.86 -20.66 -7.91
C GLY A 342 4.69 -20.51 -9.19
N ALA A 343 4.83 -19.26 -9.65
CA ALA A 343 5.74 -18.90 -10.71
C ALA A 343 6.39 -17.53 -10.45
N ILE A 344 7.69 -17.43 -10.70
CA ILE A 344 8.45 -16.17 -10.65
C ILE A 344 9.15 -15.91 -11.98
N PHE A 345 9.05 -14.66 -12.44
CA PHE A 345 9.71 -14.14 -13.63
C PHE A 345 10.61 -12.97 -13.23
N MET A 346 11.89 -13.06 -13.57
CA MET A 346 12.91 -12.05 -13.27
C MET A 346 13.71 -11.70 -14.53
N GLY A 347 13.76 -10.42 -14.90
CA GLY A 347 14.56 -9.96 -16.05
C GLY A 347 14.12 -10.54 -17.40
N ALA A 348 12.84 -10.90 -17.54
CA ALA A 348 12.26 -11.46 -18.75
C ALA A 348 11.48 -10.42 -19.58
N SER A 349 11.40 -10.66 -20.88
CA SER A 349 10.83 -9.75 -21.88
C SER A 349 9.76 -10.47 -22.70
N ASP A 350 8.64 -9.81 -22.99
CA ASP A 350 7.60 -10.36 -23.87
C ASP A 350 7.03 -11.69 -23.30
N VAL A 351 6.54 -11.64 -22.06
CA VAL A 351 6.08 -12.81 -21.31
C VAL A 351 4.57 -12.98 -21.48
N THR A 352 4.09 -14.21 -21.69
CA THR A 352 2.66 -14.56 -21.70
C THR A 352 2.38 -15.63 -20.65
N VAL A 353 1.42 -15.37 -19.77
CA VAL A 353 0.89 -16.34 -18.80
C VAL A 353 -0.61 -16.48 -19.04
N THR A 354 -1.07 -17.70 -19.31
CA THR A 354 -2.48 -17.97 -19.66
C THR A 354 -3.01 -19.18 -18.91
N ASN A 355 -4.14 -19.03 -18.21
CA ASN A 355 -4.76 -20.06 -17.38
C ASN A 355 -3.78 -20.68 -16.37
N PHE A 356 -3.13 -19.84 -15.56
CA PHE A 356 -2.20 -20.30 -14.53
C PHE A 356 -2.90 -20.48 -13.18
N THR A 357 -2.63 -21.58 -12.49
CA THR A 357 -3.17 -21.89 -11.16
C THR A 357 -2.06 -22.12 -10.14
N ALA A 358 -2.11 -21.43 -9.00
CA ALA A 358 -1.17 -21.58 -7.89
C ALA A 358 -1.95 -21.85 -6.59
N ILE A 359 -1.71 -22.99 -5.95
CA ILE A 359 -2.45 -23.45 -4.77
C ILE A 359 -1.50 -23.76 -3.62
N GLY A 360 -1.69 -23.09 -2.48
CA GLY A 360 -0.98 -23.38 -1.24
C GLY A 360 0.52 -23.10 -1.28
N THR A 361 0.99 -22.23 -2.17
CA THR A 361 2.40 -21.77 -2.25
C THR A 361 2.78 -21.09 -0.93
N LEU A 362 4.04 -21.23 -0.47
CA LEU A 362 4.50 -20.57 0.76
C LEU A 362 5.08 -19.16 0.52
N ALA A 363 5.18 -18.77 -0.75
CA ALA A 363 5.32 -17.39 -1.19
C ALA A 363 4.18 -17.06 -2.18
N ASP A 364 4.44 -16.10 -3.06
CA ASP A 364 3.54 -15.53 -4.04
C ASP A 364 2.87 -16.55 -4.95
N GLY A 365 1.68 -16.22 -5.47
CA GLY A 365 1.05 -16.99 -6.55
C GLY A 365 1.81 -16.84 -7.86
N LEU A 366 1.85 -15.61 -8.39
CA LEU A 366 2.56 -15.24 -9.62
C LEU A 366 3.31 -13.91 -9.42
N HIS A 367 4.64 -13.94 -9.55
CA HIS A 367 5.53 -12.81 -9.25
C HIS A 367 6.32 -12.34 -10.47
N PHE A 368 6.39 -11.02 -10.67
CA PHE A 368 7.13 -10.33 -11.72
C PHE A 368 8.06 -9.26 -11.13
N ASN A 369 9.36 -9.50 -11.18
CA ASN A 369 10.40 -8.52 -10.83
C ASN A 369 11.25 -8.13 -12.04
N ALA A 370 11.35 -6.82 -12.30
CA ALA A 370 12.14 -6.23 -13.39
C ALA A 370 11.89 -6.83 -14.80
N ASN A 371 10.64 -7.08 -15.18
CA ASN A 371 10.27 -7.60 -16.51
C ASN A 371 9.77 -6.50 -17.45
N ARG A 372 9.37 -6.84 -18.67
CA ARG A 372 8.60 -5.93 -19.54
C ARG A 372 7.70 -6.66 -20.53
N ARG A 373 6.61 -6.01 -20.93
CA ARG A 373 5.59 -6.52 -21.86
C ARG A 373 5.07 -7.89 -21.42
N VAL A 374 4.63 -7.96 -20.18
CA VAL A 374 3.97 -9.14 -19.60
C VAL A 374 2.49 -9.11 -19.97
N THR A 375 1.94 -10.24 -20.40
CA THR A 375 0.50 -10.46 -20.59
C THR A 375 0.04 -11.59 -19.69
N VAL A 376 -0.86 -11.32 -18.74
CA VAL A 376 -1.51 -12.33 -17.90
C VAL A 376 -3.00 -12.41 -18.27
N HIS A 377 -3.50 -13.62 -18.52
CA HIS A 377 -4.92 -13.87 -18.75
C HIS A 377 -5.40 -15.15 -18.05
N GLY A 378 -6.24 -15.01 -17.03
CA GLY A 378 -6.68 -16.15 -16.22
C GLY A 378 -5.62 -16.56 -15.21
N LEU A 379 -5.61 -15.92 -14.04
CA LEU A 379 -4.87 -16.36 -12.86
C LEU A 379 -5.85 -16.86 -11.80
N LEU A 380 -5.59 -18.04 -11.23
CA LEU A 380 -6.22 -18.52 -10.01
C LEU A 380 -5.16 -18.74 -8.93
N ALA A 381 -5.09 -17.86 -7.95
CA ALA A 381 -4.22 -17.98 -6.78
C ALA A 381 -5.05 -18.33 -5.53
N GLN A 382 -4.69 -19.42 -4.84
CA GLN A 382 -5.45 -19.90 -3.67
C GLN A 382 -4.54 -20.22 -2.48
N ASN A 383 -4.83 -19.63 -1.32
CA ASN A 383 -4.11 -19.85 -0.07
C ASN A 383 -2.59 -19.63 -0.20
N THR A 384 -2.20 -18.54 -0.87
CA THR A 384 -0.79 -18.16 -1.07
C THR A 384 -0.22 -17.58 0.24
N GLY A 385 1.01 -17.95 0.57
CA GLY A 385 1.73 -17.46 1.76
C GLY A 385 2.19 -16.00 1.66
N ASP A 386 2.05 -15.40 0.48
CA ASP A 386 2.35 -14.00 0.17
C ASP A 386 1.36 -13.49 -0.91
N ASP A 387 1.68 -12.40 -1.60
CA ASP A 387 0.87 -11.77 -2.65
C ASP A 387 0.33 -12.74 -3.73
N GLY A 388 -0.93 -12.58 -4.15
CA GLY A 388 -1.54 -13.45 -5.17
C GLY A 388 -0.99 -13.20 -6.57
N LEU A 389 -0.98 -11.93 -6.98
CA LEU A 389 -0.32 -11.39 -8.17
C LEU A 389 0.58 -10.23 -7.76
N ALA A 390 1.87 -10.32 -8.05
CA ALA A 390 2.86 -9.32 -7.67
C ALA A 390 3.59 -8.75 -8.91
N PHE A 391 3.45 -7.45 -9.18
CA PHE A 391 4.32 -6.68 -10.06
C PHE A 391 5.24 -5.81 -9.20
N VAL A 392 6.35 -6.37 -8.73
CA VAL A 392 7.21 -5.77 -7.70
C VAL A 392 8.64 -5.60 -8.24
N THR A 393 9.03 -4.36 -8.51
CA THR A 393 10.40 -4.00 -8.91
C THR A 393 11.04 -3.11 -7.85
N TYR A 394 12.23 -3.51 -7.40
CA TYR A 394 12.98 -2.84 -6.33
C TYR A 394 13.90 -1.76 -6.90
N TYR A 395 14.47 -0.94 -6.02
CA TYR A 395 15.37 0.15 -6.39
C TYR A 395 16.48 0.35 -5.36
N ASP A 396 17.71 0.47 -5.85
CA ASP A 396 18.88 0.97 -5.14
C ASP A 396 19.54 2.06 -6.01
N PRO A 397 19.93 3.22 -5.46
CA PRO A 397 20.49 4.32 -6.24
C PRO A 397 21.95 4.12 -6.69
N THR A 398 22.72 3.22 -6.07
CA THR A 398 24.18 3.12 -6.26
C THR A 398 24.71 1.69 -6.37
N LEU A 399 24.09 0.74 -5.68
CA LEU A 399 24.43 -0.68 -5.75
C LEU A 399 23.45 -1.40 -6.70
N PRO A 400 23.85 -1.72 -7.94
CA PRO A 400 23.29 -2.93 -8.52
C PRO A 400 23.58 -4.09 -7.56
N TRP A 401 22.61 -4.98 -7.32
CA TRP A 401 22.73 -6.17 -6.46
C TRP A 401 23.29 -5.91 -5.06
N THR A 402 22.53 -5.14 -4.28
CA THR A 402 22.64 -5.01 -2.81
C THR A 402 22.65 -6.37 -2.08
N TYR A 403 22.15 -7.43 -2.72
CA TYR A 403 22.11 -8.81 -2.20
C TYR A 403 23.17 -9.75 -2.81
N GLY A 404 24.19 -9.20 -3.49
CA GLY A 404 25.29 -9.94 -4.11
C GLY A 404 25.05 -10.27 -5.59
N PRO A 405 26.11 -10.42 -6.41
CA PRO A 405 26.07 -10.35 -7.88
C PRO A 405 25.49 -11.59 -8.59
N GLY A 406 24.50 -12.26 -7.96
CA GLY A 406 23.82 -13.45 -8.44
C GLY A 406 22.34 -13.20 -8.77
N ASP A 407 21.55 -14.28 -8.77
CA ASP A 407 20.24 -14.44 -9.40
C ASP A 407 19.05 -13.63 -8.80
N GLY A 408 19.23 -12.32 -8.63
CA GLY A 408 18.17 -11.39 -8.25
C GLY A 408 17.82 -11.36 -6.76
N PRO A 409 16.72 -10.67 -6.38
CA PRO A 409 15.86 -9.91 -7.28
C PRO A 409 16.56 -8.64 -7.80
N PHE A 410 16.13 -8.16 -8.96
CA PHE A 410 16.70 -6.99 -9.62
C PHE A 410 16.21 -5.68 -8.98
N ASN A 411 17.16 -4.75 -8.84
CA ASN A 411 16.98 -3.48 -8.14
C ASN A 411 17.80 -2.31 -8.72
N GLN A 412 18.36 -2.44 -9.93
CA GLN A 412 19.30 -1.45 -10.46
C GLN A 412 18.67 -0.06 -10.71
N PRO A 413 19.44 1.03 -10.58
CA PRO A 413 19.00 2.33 -11.05
C PRO A 413 18.91 2.32 -12.59
N GLY A 414 17.83 2.86 -13.15
CA GLY A 414 17.67 3.01 -14.61
C GLY A 414 17.03 1.85 -15.36
N LEU A 415 16.33 0.93 -14.67
CA LEU A 415 15.56 -0.16 -15.30
C LEU A 415 14.52 0.35 -16.33
N GLY A 416 13.85 1.48 -16.08
CA GLY A 416 12.99 2.14 -17.08
C GLY A 416 11.81 1.27 -17.52
N GLU A 417 11.74 0.92 -18.82
CA GLU A 417 10.75 -0.05 -19.33
C GLU A 417 10.83 -1.42 -18.62
N TRP A 418 11.95 -1.77 -17.99
CA TRP A 418 12.07 -3.00 -17.22
C TRP A 418 11.38 -2.92 -15.84
N ASN A 419 10.74 -1.81 -15.46
CA ASN A 419 9.90 -1.73 -14.24
C ASN A 419 8.53 -2.41 -14.45
N ASN A 420 8.53 -3.65 -14.95
CA ASN A 420 7.34 -4.36 -15.44
C ASN A 420 6.60 -3.62 -16.57
N GLY A 421 7.32 -2.83 -17.37
CA GLY A 421 6.77 -1.85 -18.32
C GLY A 421 5.97 -2.40 -19.50
N GLY A 422 4.84 -1.76 -19.80
CA GLY A 422 3.96 -2.09 -20.92
C GLY A 422 3.21 -3.40 -20.72
N SER A 423 2.81 -3.69 -19.48
CA SER A 423 2.23 -4.99 -19.08
C SER A 423 0.71 -4.92 -18.86
N VAL A 424 0.04 -6.04 -19.11
CA VAL A 424 -1.42 -6.17 -18.97
C VAL A 424 -1.75 -7.46 -18.21
N ALA A 425 -2.61 -7.37 -17.19
CA ALA A 425 -3.17 -8.52 -16.49
C ALA A 425 -4.71 -8.49 -16.53
N THR A 426 -5.32 -9.64 -16.78
CA THR A 426 -6.78 -9.78 -16.98
C THR A 426 -7.28 -11.08 -16.36
N ASN A 427 -8.52 -11.08 -15.87
CA ASN A 427 -9.22 -12.24 -15.30
C ASN A 427 -8.41 -12.87 -14.15
N ILE A 428 -8.32 -12.14 -13.03
CA ILE A 428 -7.47 -12.44 -11.88
C ILE A 428 -8.32 -12.79 -10.68
N THR A 429 -8.25 -14.04 -10.20
CA THR A 429 -8.96 -14.52 -8.99
C THR A 429 -7.95 -14.89 -7.91
N VAL A 430 -8.07 -14.28 -6.72
CA VAL A 430 -7.22 -14.57 -5.55
C VAL A 430 -8.08 -14.87 -4.32
N THR A 431 -7.83 -16.00 -3.66
CA THR A 431 -8.67 -16.48 -2.55
C THR A 431 -7.84 -17.02 -1.39
N GLY A 432 -7.92 -16.39 -0.21
CA GLY A 432 -7.26 -16.87 1.01
C GLY A 432 -5.73 -16.73 1.04
N GLY A 433 -5.16 -16.76 2.24
CA GLY A 433 -3.71 -16.66 2.48
C GLY A 433 -3.33 -15.43 3.31
N ALA A 434 -2.09 -14.97 3.17
CA ALA A 434 -1.56 -13.75 3.82
C ALA A 434 -1.21 -12.66 2.78
N ALA A 435 -0.90 -11.42 3.21
CA ALA A 435 -0.57 -10.31 2.32
C ALA A 435 -1.66 -10.01 1.25
N SER A 436 -1.29 -9.46 0.10
CA SER A 436 -2.22 -8.81 -0.85
C SER A 436 -2.85 -9.79 -1.85
N GLY A 437 -4.06 -9.48 -2.32
CA GLY A 437 -4.61 -10.09 -3.53
C GLY A 437 -3.76 -9.75 -4.76
N VAL A 438 -3.70 -8.46 -5.08
CA VAL A 438 -2.87 -7.91 -6.16
C VAL A 438 -1.97 -6.81 -5.61
N ARG A 439 -0.70 -6.76 -6.03
CA ARG A 439 0.26 -5.73 -5.63
C ARG A 439 1.05 -5.15 -6.81
N VAL A 440 1.22 -3.82 -6.80
CA VAL A 440 2.06 -3.08 -7.76
C VAL A 440 3.03 -2.15 -7.02
N GLN A 441 4.32 -2.47 -7.04
CA GLN A 441 5.36 -1.75 -6.30
C GLN A 441 6.55 -1.44 -7.22
N GLY A 442 6.92 -0.16 -7.34
CA GLY A 442 7.95 0.30 -8.29
C GLY A 442 7.60 0.05 -9.77
N GLY A 443 6.32 -0.10 -10.11
CA GLY A 443 5.86 -0.44 -11.46
C GLY A 443 5.74 0.77 -12.40
N TYR A 444 5.73 0.52 -13.71
CA TYR A 444 5.53 1.54 -14.75
C TYR A 444 4.65 0.98 -15.88
N ASP A 445 3.72 1.77 -16.44
CA ASP A 445 2.93 1.42 -17.65
C ASP A 445 2.27 0.02 -17.53
N ILE A 446 1.41 -0.18 -16.52
CA ILE A 446 0.75 -1.46 -16.21
C ILE A 446 -0.77 -1.29 -16.19
N THR A 447 -1.51 -2.18 -16.85
CA THR A 447 -2.97 -2.27 -16.80
C THR A 447 -3.42 -3.57 -16.14
N ILE A 448 -4.38 -3.52 -15.22
CA ILE A 448 -4.98 -4.68 -14.55
C ILE A 448 -6.51 -4.56 -14.58
N THR A 449 -7.25 -5.59 -15.00
CA THR A 449 -8.72 -5.58 -15.05
C THR A 449 -9.31 -6.98 -14.85
N ASP A 450 -10.63 -7.08 -14.66
CA ASP A 450 -11.39 -8.28 -14.26
C ASP A 450 -10.79 -8.94 -13.00
N VAL A 451 -10.79 -8.23 -11.86
CA VAL A 451 -10.13 -8.67 -10.62
C VAL A 451 -11.14 -9.11 -9.56
N THR A 452 -10.92 -10.25 -8.92
CA THR A 452 -11.67 -10.74 -7.76
C THR A 452 -10.72 -11.17 -6.65
N VAL A 453 -10.87 -10.60 -5.46
CA VAL A 453 -10.07 -10.96 -4.27
C VAL A 453 -10.97 -11.26 -3.08
N THR A 454 -10.73 -12.37 -2.38
CA THR A 454 -11.48 -12.75 -1.18
C THR A 454 -10.58 -13.26 -0.06
N GLY A 455 -10.79 -12.80 1.18
CA GLY A 455 -10.16 -13.37 2.37
C GLY A 455 -8.63 -13.21 2.44
N LYS A 456 -8.13 -12.04 2.01
CA LYS A 456 -6.71 -11.65 2.06
C LYS A 456 -6.49 -10.54 3.10
N GLU A 457 -5.25 -10.24 3.44
CA GLU A 457 -4.94 -9.11 4.33
C GLU A 457 -5.27 -7.79 3.62
N PHE A 458 -4.74 -7.62 2.41
CA PHE A 458 -5.06 -6.51 1.51
C PHE A 458 -5.76 -7.03 0.26
N GLY A 459 -6.77 -6.32 -0.25
CA GLY A 459 -7.39 -6.64 -1.54
C GLY A 459 -6.45 -6.28 -2.69
N LEU A 460 -6.19 -4.98 -2.82
CA LEU A 460 -5.28 -4.38 -3.80
C LEU A 460 -4.30 -3.45 -3.08
N GLN A 461 -3.01 -3.57 -3.36
CA GLN A 461 -1.98 -2.66 -2.84
C GLN A 461 -1.18 -2.00 -3.97
N VAL A 462 -1.04 -0.68 -3.94
CA VAL A 462 -0.09 0.06 -4.77
C VAL A 462 0.78 0.92 -3.87
N ASN A 463 2.07 0.65 -3.82
CA ASN A 463 2.95 1.27 -2.83
C ASN A 463 4.34 1.64 -3.35
N SER A 464 4.99 2.54 -2.62
CA SER A 464 6.43 2.75 -2.61
C SER A 464 7.00 2.38 -1.24
N ALA A 465 8.34 2.30 -1.12
CA ALA A 465 8.99 1.94 0.13
C ALA A 465 10.44 2.41 0.19
N LYS A 466 10.92 2.67 1.41
CA LYS A 466 12.34 2.72 1.75
C LYS A 466 12.68 1.69 2.81
N ALA A 467 13.79 1.01 2.61
CA ALA A 467 14.37 0.12 3.61
C ALA A 467 14.84 0.90 4.84
N THR A 468 14.44 0.44 6.02
CA THR A 468 14.85 0.97 7.33
C THR A 468 15.84 0.05 8.05
N GLY A 469 15.85 -1.25 7.72
CA GLY A 469 16.80 -2.23 8.24
C GLY A 469 17.01 -3.43 7.31
N PRO A 470 17.84 -4.41 7.73
CA PRO A 470 18.14 -5.59 6.93
C PRO A 470 16.88 -6.44 6.65
N GLY A 471 16.57 -6.64 5.38
CA GLY A 471 15.41 -7.42 4.92
C GLY A 471 14.19 -6.58 4.52
N ASP A 472 14.21 -5.27 4.76
CA ASP A 472 13.28 -4.33 4.13
C ASP A 472 13.65 -4.11 2.66
N TRP A 473 12.68 -3.63 1.86
CA TRP A 473 12.83 -3.43 0.42
C TRP A 473 12.57 -1.98 0.02
N THR A 474 13.49 -1.38 -0.73
CA THR A 474 13.33 -0.05 -1.33
C THR A 474 12.71 -0.15 -2.72
N SER A 475 11.78 0.75 -3.04
CA SER A 475 11.10 0.82 -4.34
C SER A 475 10.55 2.23 -4.60
N LEU A 476 10.63 2.69 -5.85
CA LEU A 476 10.05 3.97 -6.29
C LEU A 476 8.51 3.95 -6.25
N ALA A 477 7.89 5.13 -6.38
CA ALA A 477 6.46 5.26 -6.64
C ALA A 477 6.10 4.69 -8.03
N SER A 478 5.06 3.85 -8.07
CA SER A 478 4.55 3.26 -9.30
C SER A 478 3.82 4.30 -10.17
N ARG A 479 4.02 4.31 -11.49
CA ARG A 479 3.51 5.37 -12.41
C ARG A 479 2.80 4.83 -13.65
N ASP A 480 1.86 5.61 -14.18
CA ASP A 480 1.02 5.21 -15.33
C ASP A 480 0.42 3.79 -15.12
N ILE A 481 -0.22 3.59 -13.96
CA ILE A 481 -0.85 2.32 -13.57
C ILE A 481 -2.36 2.46 -13.67
N ALA A 482 -3.03 1.56 -14.39
CA ALA A 482 -4.49 1.49 -14.46
C ALA A 482 -4.98 0.18 -13.82
N VAL A 483 -5.93 0.29 -12.89
CA VAL A 483 -6.65 -0.87 -12.34
C VAL A 483 -8.16 -0.62 -12.45
N SER A 484 -8.91 -1.54 -13.06
CA SER A 484 -10.37 -1.41 -13.20
C SER A 484 -11.12 -2.72 -12.95
N ASP A 485 -12.44 -2.66 -12.84
CA ASP A 485 -13.34 -3.82 -12.79
C ASP A 485 -12.99 -4.79 -11.64
N VAL A 486 -12.98 -4.26 -10.41
CA VAL A 486 -12.44 -4.92 -9.21
C VAL A 486 -13.55 -5.28 -8.23
N THR A 487 -13.57 -6.53 -7.77
CA THR A 487 -14.38 -6.98 -6.63
C THR A 487 -13.48 -7.45 -5.48
N ILE A 488 -13.65 -6.89 -4.29
CA ILE A 488 -12.93 -7.28 -3.07
C ILE A 488 -13.94 -7.69 -1.99
N SER A 489 -13.65 -8.76 -1.24
CA SER A 489 -14.51 -9.22 -0.14
C SER A 489 -13.73 -9.80 1.05
N ASP A 490 -14.23 -9.61 2.26
CA ASP A 490 -13.77 -10.25 3.49
C ASP A 490 -12.28 -10.03 3.81
N THR A 491 -11.71 -8.88 3.43
CA THR A 491 -10.29 -8.55 3.69
C THR A 491 -10.07 -7.80 5.01
N VAL A 492 -8.81 -7.65 5.45
CA VAL A 492 -8.51 -6.71 6.56
C VAL A 492 -8.63 -5.27 6.07
N THR A 493 -7.96 -4.92 4.97
CA THR A 493 -8.20 -3.66 4.25
C THR A 493 -8.51 -3.95 2.78
N GLY A 494 -9.42 -3.18 2.16
CA GLY A 494 -9.81 -3.35 0.77
C GLY A 494 -8.70 -2.89 -0.20
N ILE A 495 -8.57 -1.58 -0.39
CA ILE A 495 -7.48 -0.97 -1.15
C ILE A 495 -6.49 -0.28 -0.20
N VAL A 496 -5.19 -0.50 -0.40
CA VAL A 496 -4.09 0.24 0.24
C VAL A 496 -3.26 0.99 -0.80
N LEU A 497 -3.16 2.30 -0.64
CA LEU A 497 -2.22 3.17 -1.35
C LEU A 497 -1.19 3.68 -0.34
N ALA A 498 0.11 3.34 -0.49
CA ALA A 498 1.06 3.58 0.61
C ALA A 498 2.45 4.13 0.22
N THR A 499 3.03 4.95 1.10
CA THR A 499 4.40 5.49 1.04
C THR A 499 5.23 5.02 2.25
N ASN A 500 5.72 3.78 2.21
CA ASN A 500 6.35 3.18 3.39
C ASN A 500 7.72 3.81 3.70
N ASN A 501 7.87 4.37 4.89
CA ASN A 501 9.08 5.08 5.35
C ASN A 501 9.51 6.26 4.45
N ILE A 502 8.55 6.90 3.76
CA ILE A 502 8.78 7.97 2.79
C ILE A 502 8.02 9.24 3.21
N ASP A 503 8.75 10.33 3.38
CA ASP A 503 8.19 11.65 3.72
C ASP A 503 8.07 12.55 2.49
N GLY A 504 7.14 13.52 2.50
CA GLY A 504 6.93 14.43 1.37
C GLY A 504 7.99 15.51 1.19
N THR A 505 8.94 15.67 2.12
CA THR A 505 10.18 16.46 1.90
C THR A 505 11.17 15.76 0.97
N GLU A 506 11.00 14.47 0.71
CA GLU A 506 11.90 13.69 -0.15
C GLU A 506 11.63 13.91 -1.64
N ALA A 507 12.54 13.45 -2.50
CA ALA A 507 12.38 13.57 -3.96
C ALA A 507 11.10 12.90 -4.47
N SER A 508 10.39 13.54 -5.42
CA SER A 508 9.05 13.09 -5.84
C SER A 508 8.98 11.66 -6.37
N MET A 509 10.07 11.10 -6.89
CA MET A 509 10.15 9.68 -7.29
C MET A 509 9.77 8.67 -6.20
N TRP A 510 9.69 9.10 -4.93
CA TRP A 510 9.27 8.29 -3.80
C TRP A 510 7.75 8.35 -3.48
N TRP A 511 7.06 9.45 -3.80
CA TRP A 511 5.65 9.69 -3.40
C TRP A 511 4.71 10.18 -4.50
N ASP A 512 5.22 10.48 -5.70
CA ASP A 512 4.44 10.87 -6.88
C ASP A 512 4.18 9.65 -7.77
N PHE A 513 2.94 9.17 -7.70
CA PHE A 513 2.37 8.05 -8.46
C PHE A 513 1.63 8.53 -9.72
N SER A 514 2.01 9.69 -10.28
CA SER A 514 1.41 10.28 -11.49
C SER A 514 0.97 9.24 -12.53
N GLY A 515 -0.33 9.27 -12.85
CA GLY A 515 -0.94 8.36 -13.80
C GLY A 515 -1.57 7.11 -13.17
N LEU A 516 -1.48 6.93 -11.84
CA LEU A 516 -2.25 5.92 -11.12
C LEU A 516 -3.75 6.22 -11.23
N THR A 517 -4.51 5.29 -11.81
CA THR A 517 -5.97 5.30 -11.86
C THR A 517 -6.49 3.99 -11.29
N ILE A 518 -7.40 4.06 -10.32
CA ILE A 518 -8.19 2.92 -9.88
C ILE A 518 -9.66 3.26 -10.11
N SER A 519 -10.38 2.42 -10.85
CA SER A 519 -11.79 2.65 -11.16
C SER A 519 -12.68 1.42 -11.04
N ASP A 520 -13.99 1.65 -10.94
CA ASP A 520 -15.03 0.62 -11.11
C ASP A 520 -14.85 -0.54 -10.12
N VAL A 521 -14.85 -0.18 -8.84
CA VAL A 521 -14.52 -1.07 -7.71
C VAL A 521 -15.76 -1.31 -6.85
N THR A 522 -16.00 -2.58 -6.50
CA THR A 522 -16.92 -2.97 -5.42
C THR A 522 -16.15 -3.63 -4.28
N ILE A 523 -16.38 -3.19 -3.04
CA ILE A 523 -15.72 -3.70 -1.83
C ILE A 523 -16.80 -4.10 -0.83
N HIS A 524 -16.77 -5.33 -0.33
CA HIS A 524 -17.66 -5.80 0.74
C HIS A 524 -16.85 -6.20 1.97
N ASN A 525 -17.27 -5.72 3.15
CA ASN A 525 -16.89 -6.27 4.45
C ASN A 525 -15.38 -6.28 4.77
N SER A 526 -14.67 -5.21 4.38
CA SER A 526 -13.30 -4.95 4.85
C SER A 526 -13.27 -4.56 6.33
N ARG A 527 -12.42 -5.22 7.14
CA ARG A 527 -12.50 -5.18 8.61
C ARG A 527 -11.84 -3.98 9.30
N ASN A 528 -10.92 -3.29 8.61
CA ASN A 528 -10.24 -2.08 9.09
C ASN A 528 -10.61 -0.90 8.19
N TRP A 529 -10.12 -0.83 6.96
CA TRP A 529 -10.50 0.19 5.98
C TRP A 529 -11.03 -0.45 4.70
N SER A 530 -12.09 0.08 4.10
CA SER A 530 -12.45 -0.29 2.72
C SER A 530 -11.45 0.28 1.72
N LEU A 531 -10.97 1.50 1.97
CA LEU A 531 -9.94 2.17 1.18
C LEU A 531 -9.08 3.02 2.11
N ALA A 532 -7.77 2.87 2.04
CA ALA A 532 -6.81 3.66 2.82
C ALA A 532 -5.66 4.19 1.96
N VAL A 533 -5.38 5.48 2.10
CA VAL A 533 -4.11 6.11 1.73
C VAL A 533 -3.26 6.20 3.00
N GLU A 534 -2.26 5.33 3.12
CA GLU A 534 -1.43 5.16 4.31
C GLU A 534 -0.05 5.80 4.10
N THR A 535 0.21 6.87 4.84
CA THR A 535 1.49 7.60 4.80
C THR A 535 2.09 7.71 6.21
N PRO A 536 3.39 8.00 6.37
CA PRO A 536 4.00 8.13 7.70
C PRO A 536 3.34 9.20 8.57
N ALA A 537 3.51 9.07 9.89
CA ALA A 537 2.97 10.01 10.86
C ALA A 537 3.83 11.30 10.96
N SER A 538 3.90 12.08 9.88
CA SER A 538 4.67 13.34 9.78
C SER A 538 3.85 14.49 9.19
N THR A 539 4.17 15.73 9.60
CA THR A 539 3.53 16.98 9.14
C THR A 539 3.76 17.29 7.65
N THR A 540 4.70 16.58 7.03
CA THR A 540 5.15 16.75 5.65
C THR A 540 4.83 15.56 4.75
N SER A 541 4.14 14.52 5.25
CA SER A 541 3.79 13.34 4.45
C SER A 541 2.95 13.67 3.21
N ARG A 542 3.15 12.88 2.15
CA ARG A 542 2.54 13.08 0.83
C ARG A 542 2.30 11.76 0.12
N PHE A 543 1.19 11.69 -0.60
CA PHE A 543 0.91 10.73 -1.68
C PHE A 543 0.33 11.54 -2.86
N ALA A 544 0.82 11.40 -4.09
CA ALA A 544 0.42 12.30 -5.18
C ALA A 544 0.10 11.60 -6.52
N GLY A 545 -0.74 12.25 -7.33
CA GLY A 545 -0.94 11.91 -8.76
C GLY A 545 -1.94 10.78 -9.04
N VAL A 546 -2.88 10.51 -8.13
CA VAL A 546 -3.87 9.42 -8.25
C VAL A 546 -5.26 9.90 -8.68
N THR A 547 -5.96 9.09 -9.47
CA THR A 547 -7.40 9.20 -9.74
C THR A 547 -8.13 7.99 -9.16
N LEU A 548 -9.14 8.23 -8.33
CA LEU A 548 -10.03 7.23 -7.76
C LEU A 548 -11.44 7.48 -8.29
N ARG A 549 -12.03 6.51 -9.01
CA ARG A 549 -13.33 6.66 -9.67
C ARG A 549 -14.29 5.50 -9.43
N ASN A 550 -15.59 5.75 -9.29
CA ASN A 550 -16.63 4.70 -9.22
C ASN A 550 -16.28 3.61 -8.19
N ILE A 551 -15.99 4.00 -6.94
CA ILE A 551 -15.64 3.07 -5.85
C ILE A 551 -16.84 2.96 -4.91
N HIS A 552 -17.42 1.76 -4.80
CA HIS A 552 -18.54 1.46 -3.91
C HIS A 552 -18.10 0.47 -2.82
N ALA A 553 -18.27 0.84 -1.57
CA ALA A 553 -17.91 0.03 -0.40
C ALA A 553 -19.13 -0.24 0.48
N GLU A 554 -19.32 -1.48 0.92
CA GLU A 554 -20.42 -1.92 1.80
C GLU A 554 -19.88 -2.62 3.05
N VAL A 555 -20.45 -2.31 4.22
CA VAL A 555 -20.04 -2.86 5.52
C VAL A 555 -21.23 -3.34 6.35
N ASP A 556 -21.32 -4.65 6.53
CA ASP A 556 -22.36 -5.35 7.31
C ASP A 556 -22.14 -5.31 8.83
N ALA A 557 -23.20 -5.57 9.60
CA ALA A 557 -23.19 -5.47 11.06
C ALA A 557 -22.25 -6.47 11.78
N ASP A 558 -21.95 -7.60 11.15
CA ASP A 558 -21.10 -8.66 11.70
C ASP A 558 -19.59 -8.43 11.43
N VAL A 559 -19.23 -7.35 10.73
CA VAL A 559 -17.84 -6.96 10.42
C VAL A 559 -17.17 -6.34 11.65
N GLY A 560 -16.95 -7.16 12.68
CA GLY A 560 -16.40 -6.70 13.96
C GLY A 560 -15.04 -5.99 13.81
N PRO A 561 -14.89 -4.76 14.34
CA PRO A 561 -13.77 -3.85 14.05
C PRO A 561 -12.41 -4.47 14.31
N LEU A 562 -11.49 -4.29 13.36
CA LEU A 562 -10.06 -4.42 13.56
C LEU A 562 -9.39 -3.07 13.32
N GLY A 563 -8.58 -2.60 14.27
CA GLY A 563 -7.91 -1.30 14.15
C GLY A 563 -8.86 -0.12 14.33
N GLY A 564 -8.58 0.97 13.60
CA GLY A 564 -9.24 2.27 13.79
C GLY A 564 -10.22 2.68 12.68
N GLY A 565 -10.24 1.99 11.53
CA GLY A 565 -11.07 2.42 10.40
C GLY A 565 -12.52 1.95 10.42
N ASN A 566 -12.82 0.83 11.08
CA ASN A 566 -14.15 0.22 11.17
C ASN A 566 -14.90 0.11 9.82
N GLY A 567 -14.21 -0.35 8.77
CA GLY A 567 -14.72 -0.46 7.39
C GLY A 567 -14.80 0.86 6.62
N GLY A 568 -14.40 1.98 7.24
CA GLY A 568 -14.46 3.33 6.67
C GLY A 568 -13.52 3.58 5.48
N ILE A 569 -13.36 4.85 5.13
CA ILE A 569 -12.44 5.32 4.08
C ILE A 569 -11.47 6.36 4.64
N LEU A 570 -10.18 6.23 4.31
CA LEU A 570 -9.12 7.17 4.66
C LEU A 570 -8.40 7.68 3.40
N LEU A 571 -8.52 8.98 3.14
CA LEU A 571 -7.87 9.70 2.05
C LEU A 571 -6.91 10.74 2.66
N ALA A 572 -5.82 10.26 3.26
CA ALA A 572 -4.82 11.08 3.93
C ALA A 572 -3.69 11.55 3.00
N SER A 573 -3.09 12.71 3.30
CA SER A 573 -1.86 13.22 2.67
C SER A 573 -1.90 13.38 1.14
N LEU A 574 -3.08 13.28 0.51
CA LEU A 574 -3.23 13.32 -0.94
C LEU A 574 -2.82 14.67 -1.54
N ARG A 575 -2.23 14.63 -2.74
CA ARG A 575 -1.82 15.80 -3.52
C ARG A 575 -2.06 15.60 -5.01
N ASP A 576 -2.44 16.64 -5.74
CA ASP A 576 -2.53 16.62 -7.22
C ASP A 576 -3.36 15.43 -7.74
N SER A 577 -4.53 15.21 -7.13
CA SER A 577 -5.30 13.96 -7.23
C SER A 577 -6.81 14.20 -7.38
N VAL A 578 -7.53 13.21 -7.89
CA VAL A 578 -8.96 13.29 -8.22
C VAL A 578 -9.74 12.16 -7.53
N ILE A 579 -10.86 12.51 -6.89
CA ILE A 579 -11.84 11.60 -6.27
C ILE A 579 -13.18 11.83 -6.97
N ASP A 580 -13.82 10.79 -7.50
CA ASP A 580 -14.94 10.92 -8.46
C ASP A 580 -15.93 9.75 -8.32
N GLY A 581 -17.08 9.95 -7.67
CA GLY A 581 -18.06 8.88 -7.46
C GLY A 581 -17.55 7.83 -6.48
N VAL A 582 -17.31 8.22 -5.23
CA VAL A 582 -16.85 7.32 -4.15
C VAL A 582 -17.92 7.22 -3.08
N ARG A 583 -18.43 6.01 -2.85
CA ARG A 583 -19.55 5.73 -1.95
C ARG A 583 -19.18 4.72 -0.87
N LEU A 584 -19.50 5.04 0.38
CA LEU A 584 -19.46 4.10 1.50
C LEU A 584 -20.89 3.90 2.03
N VAL A 585 -21.32 2.65 2.12
CA VAL A 585 -22.56 2.23 2.78
C VAL A 585 -22.18 1.42 4.02
N SER A 586 -22.64 1.82 5.20
CA SER A 586 -22.33 1.12 6.46
C SER A 586 -23.52 1.11 7.40
N VAL A 587 -23.80 -0.03 8.01
CA VAL A 587 -24.86 -0.16 9.02
C VAL A 587 -24.42 0.25 10.43
N HIS A 588 -23.17 0.67 10.60
CA HIS A 588 -22.60 1.16 11.85
C HIS A 588 -21.71 2.41 11.65
N GLY A 589 -21.13 2.95 12.72
CA GLY A 589 -20.28 4.16 12.65
C GLY A 589 -18.99 3.90 11.88
N SER A 590 -18.94 4.30 10.61
CA SER A 590 -17.79 4.19 9.71
C SER A 590 -17.62 5.52 8.98
N ASP A 591 -16.49 6.20 9.18
CA ASP A 591 -16.26 7.56 8.67
C ASP A 591 -15.56 7.56 7.30
N ILE A 592 -15.81 8.60 6.51
CA ILE A 592 -14.97 8.98 5.36
C ILE A 592 -14.09 10.15 5.81
N ASN A 593 -12.76 9.96 5.78
CA ASN A 593 -11.79 10.92 6.29
C ASN A 593 -10.90 11.45 5.16
N VAL A 594 -11.14 12.69 4.71
CA VAL A 594 -10.29 13.40 3.74
C VAL A 594 -9.37 14.35 4.52
N VAL A 595 -8.11 13.98 4.70
CA VAL A 595 -7.23 14.66 5.67
C VAL A 595 -5.90 15.10 5.08
N GLY A 596 -5.36 16.20 5.61
CA GLY A 596 -4.00 16.63 5.33
C GLY A 596 -2.93 15.65 5.84
N ALA A 597 -1.69 16.12 5.92
CA ALA A 597 -0.61 15.32 6.49
C ALA A 597 -0.82 15.10 8.00
N ALA A 598 -0.39 13.96 8.54
CA ALA A 598 -0.54 13.67 9.97
C ALA A 598 0.18 14.71 10.85
N GLN A 599 -0.28 14.95 12.07
CA GLN A 599 0.30 15.91 13.03
C GLN A 599 0.31 17.40 12.60
N ILE A 600 -0.04 17.75 11.35
CA ILE A 600 0.13 19.11 10.77
C ILE A 600 -0.51 20.23 11.62
N ARG A 601 -1.57 19.90 12.35
CA ARG A 601 -2.29 20.75 13.31
C ARG A 601 -1.40 21.48 14.32
N SER A 602 -0.28 20.90 14.75
CA SER A 602 0.63 21.53 15.72
C SER A 602 1.69 22.44 15.10
N GLN A 603 1.75 22.56 13.77
CA GLN A 603 2.77 23.34 13.06
C GLN A 603 2.21 24.56 12.31
N TYR A 604 0.94 24.54 11.88
CA TYR A 604 0.37 25.56 10.99
C TYR A 604 -0.90 26.20 11.56
N SER A 605 -1.05 27.52 11.39
CA SER A 605 -2.36 28.19 11.46
C SER A 605 -3.28 27.67 10.34
N VAL A 606 -4.57 28.01 10.35
CA VAL A 606 -5.42 27.65 9.20
C VAL A 606 -5.00 28.45 7.96
N ALA A 607 -4.65 29.72 8.16
CA ALA A 607 -4.13 30.61 7.13
C ALA A 607 -2.84 30.09 6.46
N ASP A 608 -2.03 29.25 7.13
CA ASP A 608 -0.76 28.72 6.62
C ASP A 608 -0.84 27.29 6.05
N LEU A 609 -2.02 26.65 6.04
CA LEU A 609 -2.17 25.27 5.56
C LEU A 609 -1.68 25.09 4.09
N PRO A 610 -0.89 24.04 3.79
CA PRO A 610 -0.37 23.80 2.46
C PRO A 610 -1.45 23.29 1.51
N SER A 611 -1.56 23.92 0.34
CA SER A 611 -2.49 23.50 -0.72
C SER A 611 -2.28 22.05 -1.13
N SER A 612 -3.39 21.38 -1.42
CA SER A 612 -3.44 19.97 -1.77
C SER A 612 -3.74 19.72 -3.24
N ASN A 613 -4.39 20.66 -3.93
CA ASN A 613 -4.72 20.56 -5.35
C ASN A 613 -5.53 19.28 -5.63
N LEU A 614 -6.66 19.13 -4.93
CA LEU A 614 -7.56 17.99 -5.04
C LEU A 614 -8.87 18.40 -5.72
N THR A 615 -9.34 17.59 -6.66
CA THR A 615 -10.73 17.63 -7.15
C THR A 615 -11.51 16.50 -6.50
N ILE A 616 -12.70 16.79 -5.97
CA ILE A 616 -13.58 15.80 -5.32
C ILE A 616 -15.00 15.97 -5.87
N ASP A 617 -15.62 14.92 -6.41
CA ASP A 617 -17.03 14.93 -6.79
C ASP A 617 -17.74 13.61 -6.47
N ASP A 618 -19.06 13.69 -6.28
CA ASP A 618 -19.99 12.62 -5.88
C ASP A 618 -19.41 11.69 -4.77
N LEU A 619 -18.89 12.31 -3.70
CA LEU A 619 -18.37 11.62 -2.51
C LEU A 619 -19.48 11.45 -1.48
N VAL A 620 -19.92 10.21 -1.24
CA VAL A 620 -21.15 9.91 -0.50
C VAL A 620 -20.96 8.91 0.64
N LEU A 621 -21.55 9.21 1.79
CA LEU A 621 -21.69 8.31 2.93
C LEU A 621 -23.16 7.99 3.18
N GLU A 622 -23.52 6.70 3.21
CA GLU A 622 -24.81 6.19 3.65
C GLU A 622 -24.61 5.35 4.93
N GLY A 623 -24.80 5.97 6.10
CA GLY A 623 -24.67 5.26 7.36
C GLY A 623 -24.52 6.15 8.60
N PRO A 624 -24.44 5.54 9.80
CA PRO A 624 -24.32 6.25 11.07
C PRO A 624 -23.03 7.06 11.31
N GLY A 625 -22.03 6.95 10.42
CA GLY A 625 -20.76 7.67 10.50
C GLY A 625 -20.83 9.14 10.04
N ARG A 626 -19.68 9.70 9.70
CA ARG A 626 -19.49 11.10 9.28
C ARG A 626 -18.52 11.23 8.11
N ILE A 627 -18.70 12.26 7.28
CA ILE A 627 -17.65 12.74 6.37
C ILE A 627 -16.85 13.84 7.09
N LEU A 628 -15.56 13.61 7.31
CA LEU A 628 -14.62 14.56 7.90
C LEU A 628 -13.66 15.05 6.83
N ILE A 629 -13.59 16.37 6.61
CA ILE A 629 -12.57 17.01 5.77
C ILE A 629 -11.73 17.92 6.67
N GLN A 630 -10.44 17.63 6.82
CA GLN A 630 -9.68 18.16 7.95
C GLN A 630 -8.21 18.51 7.69
N ASP A 631 -7.74 19.60 8.29
CA ASP A 631 -6.32 20.01 8.33
C ASP A 631 -5.69 20.12 6.92
N ILE A 632 -6.48 20.63 5.96
CA ILE A 632 -6.24 20.54 4.52
C ILE A 632 -6.59 21.84 3.80
N ALA A 633 -5.94 22.12 2.67
CA ALA A 633 -6.23 23.29 1.86
C ALA A 633 -6.23 23.00 0.36
N GLY A 634 -6.80 23.89 -0.46
CA GLY A 634 -6.74 23.80 -1.93
C GLY A 634 -7.57 22.66 -2.48
N LEU A 635 -8.89 22.75 -2.28
CA LEU A 635 -9.88 21.77 -2.73
C LEU A 635 -10.82 22.41 -3.77
N ASP A 636 -11.17 21.66 -4.80
CA ASP A 636 -12.23 21.99 -5.74
C ASP A 636 -13.28 20.87 -5.67
N VAL A 637 -14.42 21.14 -5.03
CA VAL A 637 -15.41 20.12 -4.67
C VAL A 637 -16.72 20.36 -5.41
N GLY A 638 -17.19 19.32 -6.11
CA GLY A 638 -18.55 19.26 -6.63
C GLY A 638 -19.54 18.92 -5.50
N THR A 639 -19.99 17.67 -5.49
CA THR A 639 -20.96 17.16 -4.50
C THR A 639 -20.29 16.35 -3.39
N VAL A 640 -20.61 16.67 -2.13
CA VAL A 640 -20.39 15.81 -0.96
C VAL A 640 -21.73 15.56 -0.26
N ALA A 641 -22.06 14.31 0.07
CA ALA A 641 -23.35 13.96 0.67
C ALA A 641 -23.24 12.93 1.80
N SER A 642 -24.00 13.14 2.89
CA SER A 642 -24.03 12.25 4.05
C SER A 642 -25.48 11.93 4.44
N HIS A 643 -25.80 10.64 4.59
CA HIS A 643 -27.15 10.13 4.83
C HIS A 643 -27.20 9.29 6.12
N GLY A 644 -28.02 9.69 7.09
CA GLY A 644 -28.32 8.88 8.28
C GLY A 644 -27.32 8.99 9.45
N ALA A 645 -26.38 9.95 9.39
CA ALA A 645 -25.33 10.14 10.39
C ALA A 645 -25.83 10.27 11.84
N ASN A 646 -25.13 9.67 12.80
CA ASN A 646 -25.49 9.77 14.22
C ASN A 646 -25.11 11.13 14.86
N SER A 647 -24.13 11.84 14.30
CA SER A 647 -23.55 13.07 14.87
C SER A 647 -23.60 14.19 13.84
N ALA A 648 -22.50 14.91 13.62
CA ALA A 648 -22.32 15.74 12.42
C ALA A 648 -22.34 14.86 11.16
N ALA A 649 -23.14 15.21 10.16
CA ALA A 649 -23.14 14.52 8.87
C ALA A 649 -21.86 14.81 8.08
N ILE A 650 -21.49 16.09 8.00
CA ILE A 650 -20.28 16.60 7.34
C ILE A 650 -19.59 17.62 8.25
N GLU A 651 -18.30 17.42 8.55
CA GLU A 651 -17.46 18.35 9.33
C GLU A 651 -16.28 18.83 8.49
N LEU A 652 -16.21 20.13 8.21
CA LEU A 652 -15.02 20.81 7.70
C LEU A 652 -14.28 21.41 8.91
N PHE A 653 -13.10 20.89 9.25
CA PHE A 653 -12.33 21.38 10.40
C PHE A 653 -10.89 21.73 10.00
N ARG A 654 -10.54 23.02 10.09
CA ARG A 654 -9.25 23.55 9.60
C ARG A 654 -9.09 23.28 8.12
N VAL A 655 -10.02 23.85 7.35
CA VAL A 655 -10.06 23.77 5.87
C VAL A 655 -9.81 25.16 5.29
N LYS A 656 -8.94 25.25 4.27
CA LYS A 656 -8.58 26.53 3.63
C LYS A 656 -8.66 26.50 2.10
N SER A 657 -9.08 27.62 1.48
CA SER A 657 -9.04 27.83 0.02
C SER A 657 -9.75 26.70 -0.71
N ALA A 658 -11.06 26.60 -0.51
CA ALA A 658 -11.88 25.49 -0.96
C ALA A 658 -13.21 25.97 -1.58
N SER A 659 -13.56 25.44 -2.75
CA SER A 659 -14.88 25.56 -3.40
C SER A 659 -15.74 24.33 -3.14
N PHE A 660 -17.05 24.51 -2.96
CA PHE A 660 -18.06 23.43 -2.89
C PHE A 660 -19.30 23.79 -3.70
N ASP A 661 -19.67 23.00 -4.72
CA ASP A 661 -20.94 23.17 -5.45
C ASP A 661 -22.14 22.74 -4.58
N THR A 662 -22.05 21.64 -3.84
CA THR A 662 -23.14 21.16 -2.96
C THR A 662 -22.63 20.35 -1.76
N ILE A 663 -23.09 20.72 -0.56
CA ILE A 663 -22.90 19.98 0.69
C ILE A 663 -24.27 19.47 1.18
N GLY A 664 -24.53 18.17 1.06
CA GLY A 664 -25.81 17.54 1.42
C GLY A 664 -25.78 16.77 2.74
N ALA A 665 -26.68 17.08 3.67
CA ALA A 665 -26.84 16.39 4.95
C ALA A 665 -28.29 15.91 5.14
N TYR A 666 -28.52 14.60 4.95
CA TYR A 666 -29.84 13.98 4.89
C TYR A 666 -30.06 13.03 6.08
N LEU A 667 -31.15 13.23 6.83
CA LEU A 667 -31.39 12.57 8.12
C LEU A 667 -30.17 12.57 9.08
N PRO A 668 -29.46 13.69 9.28
CA PRO A 668 -28.30 13.78 10.18
C PRO A 668 -28.68 13.82 11.68
N GLY A 669 -27.68 13.68 12.56
CA GLY A 669 -27.82 13.89 14.00
C GLY A 669 -28.65 12.84 14.76
N ARG A 670 -28.79 11.61 14.24
CA ARG A 670 -29.74 10.59 14.76
C ARG A 670 -29.34 9.90 16.07
N GLY A 671 -28.14 10.20 16.57
CA GLY A 671 -27.55 9.56 17.75
C GLY A 671 -27.90 10.25 19.08
N ASN A 672 -27.38 9.69 20.17
CA ASN A 672 -27.43 10.34 21.48
C ASN A 672 -26.39 11.45 21.57
N GLY A 673 -26.76 12.60 22.14
CA GLY A 673 -25.86 13.75 22.32
C GLY A 673 -26.16 14.89 21.33
N ALA A 674 -25.11 15.53 20.82
CA ALA A 674 -25.24 16.63 19.86
C ALA A 674 -25.20 16.12 18.41
N GLY A 675 -26.08 16.65 17.56
CA GLY A 675 -26.11 16.39 16.13
C GLY A 675 -25.93 17.67 15.30
N TRP A 676 -25.34 17.54 14.11
CA TRP A 676 -25.17 18.65 13.17
C TRP A 676 -25.49 18.21 11.74
N GLY A 677 -26.02 19.12 10.92
CA GLY A 677 -26.06 18.94 9.46
C GLY A 677 -24.66 19.11 8.88
N VAL A 678 -24.24 20.36 8.79
CA VAL A 678 -22.88 20.74 8.37
C VAL A 678 -22.19 21.51 9.49
N ARG A 679 -20.91 21.21 9.72
CA ARG A 679 -20.12 21.83 10.78
C ARG A 679 -18.84 22.45 10.21
N LEU A 680 -18.69 23.77 10.35
CA LEU A 680 -17.61 24.56 9.78
C LEU A 680 -16.76 25.11 10.93
N LEU A 681 -15.58 24.55 11.14
CA LEU A 681 -14.72 24.85 12.29
C LEU A 681 -13.37 25.39 11.81
N GLN A 682 -13.06 26.64 12.15
CA GLN A 682 -11.82 27.32 11.75
C GLN A 682 -11.57 27.21 10.23
N VAL A 683 -12.39 27.88 9.40
CA VAL A 683 -12.35 27.76 7.92
C VAL A 683 -11.96 29.07 7.23
N HIS A 684 -11.06 29.02 6.25
CA HIS A 684 -10.50 30.21 5.58
C HIS A 684 -10.65 30.17 4.05
N ASP A 685 -11.04 31.26 3.41
CA ASP A 685 -11.27 31.33 1.96
C ASP A 685 -12.15 30.16 1.47
N LEU A 686 -13.35 30.05 2.03
CA LEU A 686 -14.29 28.96 1.79
C LEU A 686 -15.52 29.48 1.04
N ASP A 687 -15.69 29.05 -0.21
CA ASP A 687 -16.82 29.40 -1.06
C ASP A 687 -17.74 28.17 -1.23
N VAL A 688 -19.01 28.28 -0.85
CA VAL A 688 -20.00 27.20 -0.91
C VAL A 688 -21.26 27.69 -1.62
N ALA A 689 -21.57 27.10 -2.78
CA ALA A 689 -22.75 27.49 -3.55
C ALA A 689 -24.05 27.04 -2.88
N ASN A 690 -24.14 25.76 -2.46
CA ASN A 690 -25.34 25.19 -1.85
C ASN A 690 -25.00 24.34 -0.62
N ILE A 691 -25.77 24.52 0.46
CA ILE A 691 -25.88 23.54 1.55
C ILE A 691 -27.33 23.08 1.66
N GLU A 692 -27.56 21.78 1.49
CA GLU A 692 -28.86 21.15 1.72
C GLU A 692 -28.86 20.40 3.05
N VAL A 693 -29.76 20.75 3.97
CA VAL A 693 -29.97 20.00 5.22
C VAL A 693 -31.43 19.57 5.30
N ILE A 694 -31.68 18.26 5.32
CA ILE A 694 -33.03 17.71 5.42
C ILE A 694 -33.06 16.72 6.59
N THR A 695 -33.83 17.02 7.64
CA THR A 695 -33.94 16.14 8.82
C THR A 695 -35.40 15.98 9.27
N ASP A 696 -35.68 14.89 9.98
CA ASP A 696 -36.97 14.63 10.61
C ASP A 696 -36.97 15.17 12.07
N ASP A 697 -37.81 14.63 12.95
CA ASP A 697 -37.81 14.90 14.38
C ASP A 697 -36.88 13.96 15.18
N HIS A 698 -36.22 12.99 14.54
CA HIS A 698 -35.37 11.98 15.17
C HIS A 698 -33.90 12.44 15.22
N ILE A 699 -33.68 13.45 16.05
CA ILE A 699 -32.40 14.11 16.30
C ILE A 699 -31.96 13.96 17.77
N GLY A 700 -30.68 14.16 18.03
CA GLY A 700 -30.09 14.15 19.37
C GLY A 700 -30.59 15.25 20.32
N THR A 701 -30.05 15.24 21.55
CA THR A 701 -30.42 16.16 22.65
C THR A 701 -30.12 17.63 22.38
N SER A 702 -29.23 17.94 21.43
CA SER A 702 -29.02 19.28 20.89
C SER A 702 -28.71 19.18 19.39
N TRP A 703 -29.13 20.20 18.62
CA TRP A 703 -29.16 20.12 17.17
C TRP A 703 -28.85 21.48 16.52
N TRP A 704 -28.07 21.45 15.44
CA TRP A 704 -27.77 22.59 14.58
C TRP A 704 -27.77 22.19 13.11
N ALA A 705 -28.44 22.95 12.25
CA ALA A 705 -28.42 22.71 10.81
C ALA A 705 -27.04 23.04 10.21
N VAL A 706 -26.51 24.22 10.57
CA VAL A 706 -25.15 24.65 10.24
C VAL A 706 -24.50 25.31 11.45
N GLU A 707 -23.30 24.88 11.82
CA GLU A 707 -22.43 25.62 12.77
C GLU A 707 -21.28 26.29 11.99
N LEU A 708 -20.99 27.57 12.27
CA LEU A 708 -19.73 28.23 11.91
C LEU A 708 -19.02 28.69 13.19
N GLY A 709 -17.94 28.01 13.58
CA GLY A 709 -17.38 28.09 14.93
C GLY A 709 -15.94 27.56 15.08
N GLY A 710 -15.61 27.07 16.27
CA GLY A 710 -14.30 26.50 16.62
C GLY A 710 -13.18 27.52 16.91
N GLY A 711 -13.42 28.82 16.76
CA GLY A 711 -12.43 29.87 16.97
C GLY A 711 -12.01 30.00 18.44
N ASN A 712 -10.72 30.18 18.71
CA ASN A 712 -10.20 30.22 20.08
C ASN A 712 -8.86 30.99 20.20
N PRO A 713 -8.42 31.37 21.42
CA PRO A 713 -7.22 32.19 21.62
C PRO A 713 -5.88 31.58 21.17
N ALA A 714 -5.84 30.28 20.83
CA ALA A 714 -4.61 29.51 20.67
C ALA A 714 -4.39 28.94 19.26
N GLN A 715 -5.37 29.05 18.36
CA GLN A 715 -5.32 28.42 17.02
C GLN A 715 -5.67 29.40 15.91
N ASP A 716 -6.94 29.82 15.83
CA ASP A 716 -7.41 30.79 14.84
C ASP A 716 -8.81 31.33 15.24
N ILE A 717 -9.35 32.24 14.45
CA ILE A 717 -10.78 32.62 14.51
C ILE A 717 -11.68 31.52 13.93
N ALA A 718 -13.01 31.65 14.11
CA ALA A 718 -13.97 30.67 13.59
C ALA A 718 -13.97 30.57 12.05
N GLY A 719 -13.63 31.66 11.36
CA GLY A 719 -13.29 31.62 9.95
C GLY A 719 -13.02 33.01 9.34
N ALA A 720 -12.43 33.03 8.15
CA ALA A 720 -12.13 34.24 7.38
C ALA A 720 -12.51 34.04 5.91
N GLY A 721 -13.20 34.99 5.28
CA GLY A 721 -13.49 34.89 3.84
C GLY A 721 -14.46 33.74 3.52
N VAL A 722 -15.53 33.58 4.30
CA VAL A 722 -16.47 32.43 4.24
C VAL A 722 -17.78 32.85 3.57
N ARG A 723 -18.12 32.25 2.44
CA ARG A 723 -19.23 32.70 1.57
C ARG A 723 -20.15 31.51 1.29
N ILE A 724 -21.39 31.60 1.78
CA ILE A 724 -22.39 30.54 1.59
C ILE A 724 -23.63 31.14 0.93
N ASP A 725 -23.83 30.81 -0.36
CA ASP A 725 -24.78 31.49 -1.25
C ASP A 725 -26.23 31.03 -1.07
N ASP A 726 -26.49 29.74 -0.85
CA ASP A 726 -27.76 29.26 -0.30
C ASP A 726 -27.56 28.13 0.72
N VAL A 727 -28.31 28.21 1.82
CA VAL A 727 -28.53 27.12 2.77
C VAL A 727 -30.03 26.82 2.79
N THR A 728 -30.43 25.73 2.14
CA THR A 728 -31.81 25.23 2.18
C THR A 728 -31.94 24.19 3.30
N TYR A 729 -32.74 24.52 4.32
CA TYR A 729 -32.94 23.67 5.51
C TYR A 729 -34.41 23.28 5.72
N VAL A 730 -34.68 21.98 5.79
CA VAL A 730 -36.01 21.41 6.10
C VAL A 730 -35.92 20.51 7.33
N SER A 731 -36.88 20.67 8.25
CA SER A 731 -36.85 20.01 9.57
C SER A 731 -38.23 19.47 9.97
N GLY A 732 -38.28 18.29 10.58
CA GLY A 732 -39.51 17.74 11.20
C GLY A 732 -39.90 18.39 12.54
N ARG A 733 -39.09 19.32 13.05
CA ARG A 733 -39.22 19.92 14.39
C ARG A 733 -40.39 20.93 14.49
N ASP A 734 -40.99 21.03 15.68
CA ASP A 734 -41.85 22.16 16.07
C ASP A 734 -40.96 23.28 16.64
N ALA A 735 -40.46 24.15 15.76
CA ALA A 735 -39.54 25.24 16.07
C ALA A 735 -39.81 26.46 15.17
N THR A 736 -39.38 27.65 15.60
CA THR A 736 -39.58 28.91 14.83
C THR A 736 -38.30 29.62 14.42
N ASP A 737 -37.24 29.42 15.19
CA ASP A 737 -35.97 30.13 15.03
C ASP A 737 -35.09 29.41 14.00
N SER A 738 -33.95 30.00 13.63
CA SER A 738 -32.98 29.32 12.75
C SER A 738 -32.11 28.38 13.58
N ASP A 739 -31.85 27.17 13.06
CA ASP A 739 -30.86 26.24 13.62
C ASP A 739 -29.44 26.48 13.07
N ILE A 740 -29.23 27.61 12.39
CA ILE A 740 -27.89 28.09 12.00
C ILE A 740 -27.30 28.85 13.19
N VAL A 741 -26.15 28.39 13.69
CA VAL A 741 -25.41 29.01 14.79
C VAL A 741 -24.04 29.46 14.33
N VAL A 742 -23.68 30.70 14.67
CA VAL A 742 -22.38 31.28 14.36
C VAL A 742 -21.74 31.80 15.63
N GLN A 743 -20.46 31.50 15.82
CA GLN A 743 -19.69 31.94 16.98
C GLN A 743 -19.52 33.47 17.00
N GLY A 744 -19.85 34.08 18.13
CA GLY A 744 -19.63 35.51 18.38
C GLY A 744 -18.37 35.82 19.19
N GLY A 745 -18.12 37.11 19.41
CA GLY A 745 -17.02 37.62 20.22
C GLY A 745 -15.70 37.75 19.43
N PRO A 746 -14.54 37.92 20.12
CA PRO A 746 -13.26 38.23 19.49
C PRO A 746 -12.65 37.07 18.69
N TYR A 747 -13.28 35.88 18.69
CA TYR A 747 -12.89 34.70 17.91
C TYR A 747 -13.99 34.23 16.96
N GLY A 748 -15.04 35.05 16.76
CA GLY A 748 -16.03 34.83 15.71
C GLY A 748 -15.45 35.06 14.30
N PRO A 749 -16.20 34.72 13.23
CA PRO A 749 -15.72 34.84 11.86
C PRO A 749 -15.72 36.29 11.35
N VAL A 750 -14.92 36.56 10.30
CA VAL A 750 -14.75 37.87 9.64
C VAL A 750 -14.73 37.74 8.11
N ASP A 751 -15.13 38.79 7.38
CA ASP A 751 -15.35 38.76 5.92
C ASP A 751 -16.19 37.55 5.49
N TRP A 752 -17.39 37.43 6.06
CA TRP A 752 -18.24 36.27 5.85
C TRP A 752 -19.71 36.61 5.62
N TYR A 753 -20.42 35.70 4.96
CA TYR A 753 -21.88 35.66 4.97
C TYR A 753 -22.43 34.23 4.85
N ILE A 754 -23.65 34.07 5.33
CA ILE A 754 -24.51 32.91 5.10
C ILE A 754 -25.89 33.43 4.69
N ASN A 755 -26.35 33.11 3.48
CA ASN A 755 -27.73 33.30 3.06
C ASN A 755 -28.48 31.97 3.21
N ALA A 756 -29.68 31.98 3.81
CA ALA A 756 -30.44 30.75 4.06
C ALA A 756 -31.95 30.90 3.87
N THR A 757 -32.57 29.77 3.53
CA THR A 757 -34.01 29.58 3.38
C THR A 757 -34.43 28.33 4.17
N TRP A 758 -35.30 28.46 5.18
CA TRP A 758 -35.65 27.31 6.05
C TRP A 758 -37.13 27.11 6.33
N LEU A 759 -37.50 25.85 6.60
CA LEU A 759 -38.85 25.36 6.89
C LEU A 759 -38.83 24.37 8.06
N HIS A 760 -39.66 24.62 9.07
CA HIS A 760 -39.95 23.68 10.16
C HIS A 760 -41.34 23.07 9.92
N GLU A 761 -41.39 21.83 9.44
CA GLU A 761 -42.64 21.13 9.08
C GLU A 761 -43.44 20.68 10.30
N GLY A 762 -42.81 20.57 11.47
CA GLY A 762 -43.49 20.25 12.73
C GLY A 762 -44.31 21.40 13.32
N GLU A 763 -44.14 22.63 12.82
CA GLU A 763 -44.96 23.77 13.23
C GLU A 763 -46.45 23.54 12.95
N ALA A 764 -47.33 24.07 13.80
CA ALA A 764 -48.78 24.04 13.57
C ALA A 764 -49.24 24.82 12.31
N SER A 765 -48.36 25.59 11.66
CA SER A 765 -48.57 26.27 10.38
C SER A 765 -47.21 26.60 9.72
N PRO A 766 -46.54 25.62 9.10
CA PRO A 766 -45.18 25.79 8.58
C PRO A 766 -45.09 26.92 7.56
N LEU A 767 -44.05 27.76 7.67
CA LEU A 767 -43.69 28.70 6.62
C LEU A 767 -42.19 28.70 6.32
N TRP A 768 -41.88 28.92 5.05
CA TRP A 768 -40.55 29.27 4.61
C TRP A 768 -40.15 30.64 5.17
N ARG A 769 -38.99 30.68 5.82
CA ARG A 769 -38.32 31.88 6.34
C ARG A 769 -37.01 32.07 5.58
N THR A 770 -36.51 33.29 5.51
CA THR A 770 -35.18 33.59 4.95
C THR A 770 -34.37 34.47 5.89
N GLY A 771 -33.04 34.36 5.80
CA GLY A 771 -32.11 35.07 6.66
C GLY A 771 -30.76 35.27 5.99
N LEU A 772 -30.12 36.39 6.30
CA LEU A 772 -28.75 36.71 5.91
C LEU A 772 -27.97 37.05 7.17
N TRP A 773 -26.95 36.26 7.47
CA TRP A 773 -25.95 36.52 8.49
C TRP A 773 -24.64 36.92 7.81
N GLY A 774 -23.82 37.76 8.46
CA GLY A 774 -22.52 38.16 7.92
C GLY A 774 -22.08 39.57 8.33
N ASP A 775 -20.79 39.85 8.12
CA ASP A 775 -20.23 41.21 8.08
C ASP A 775 -19.86 41.64 6.65
N ALA A 776 -19.68 40.67 5.73
CA ALA A 776 -19.56 40.91 4.29
C ALA A 776 -20.93 41.09 3.62
N ILE A 777 -20.91 41.54 2.36
CA ILE A 777 -22.10 41.68 1.52
C ILE A 777 -21.99 40.64 0.38
N PRO A 778 -23.01 39.79 0.15
CA PRO A 778 -23.03 38.88 -0.98
C PRO A 778 -22.80 39.60 -2.31
N SER A 779 -22.06 38.99 -3.23
CA SER A 779 -21.82 39.56 -4.56
C SER A 779 -23.14 39.76 -5.30
N LEU A 780 -23.42 41.00 -5.71
CA LEU A 780 -24.60 41.36 -6.52
C LEU A 780 -24.41 40.92 -7.99
N THR A 781 -24.24 39.62 -8.18
CA THR A 781 -24.20 38.91 -9.46
C THR A 781 -25.53 38.17 -9.66
N SER A 782 -26.15 38.39 -10.83
CA SER A 782 -27.59 38.21 -11.10
C SER A 782 -28.02 36.86 -11.63
#